data_AF-A0A958NV34-F1
#
_entry.id   AF-A0A958NV34-F1
#
_cell.length_a   1.000
_cell.length_b   1.000
_cell.length_c   1.000
_cell.angle_alpha   90.00
_cell.angle_beta   90.00
_cell.angle_gamma   90.00
#
_symmetry.space_group_name_H-M   'P 1'
#
loop_
_entity.id
_entity.type
_entity.pdbx_description
1 polymer ?
#
loop_
_entity_poly.entity_id
_entity_poly.type
_entity_poly.pdbx_seq_one_letter_code
_entity_poly.pdbx_strand_id
1 'polypeptide(L)'
;MRKPLKSILTWFGWLLLCSVCQAESPKCSRIVAAEAPDALHSELANASPMQQAFYYLAAVPVLMEGHRLDLVDVEFSRDNDDVFFRTPHGFHHYSFTENPAEARPAKGMPEVLVDPDLVKSRVQFLWPRSPAKTPFDLERAQGVLRSSLRADPYAHCQLRPFPEWNGGKAILSNPQDQAVDALVAMENRVPGKAGLKRALVMPPGSGKTVVSAHYVTRLHARLRQKVPQWKKKPKILFVVQSNNILDEATKTYETELGLKRIARLYGPESAAPLPRNVEMIAVSRSGYFARRDDIHRMLAKDPEQPWVIVFDEGHEYMKVKSKVLQEAQFHTIRNDLEEVLDERHRILLLTATLWHRDRVLIKDYLRGNIHGGFLTDEEQERLRGGNILDLQVLCRTAWFRSIQQGYSPPLADLHIITSLGNTPMSEILDYNRAMTEAHERKVTIHRGLLKDVSNRILRTRISGVPDRGILFVPSIAHADAYAPILSGYLKEEVRVYHGGSTSDPSTYEWFNDQNTFATKKDRDQHKYVVVIRMLHQGSDTRAANQIVLLKPYGYSPSGFGSLVQNGGRAGRPFERKPYFRLYDYTGFARVLVEGIESIIVESFDPSSDGPGGIPRIVVNEENLTPLQFRGKYYDLFRENETYATKFPFFDLGVFQHGALRSLHEEAYNYSVKLFGNGDGAQEVLTKLAKVLTERFPCPEAEDLLSRFETEWKWSKGDGTAAKTAKSADSQAVRSIYEAVFEMAAIMKSFPEGEDLDLERVHTEEGFQEFMHRLDPDRPRSLLHIEDKLRFIDRVDGAWGALYDECRDRGIGTFSDAWASQKLIEALVRSIPDEFAAQREALLKRVKDPNDLQLKKSDSGIATPNEYRNRMNGEQNRARNREAFQRIYRVLYCIAQIMKQHPEAAGLDLSHLQERDQMELLFSLIRPDRVNTNLGESGLATFLDRETGGISILIERAPSFGAQNFSRQAPQLLAKIVQQIQIPDNRADLLQERANILKNLRDKSVWGWNTKTGARIVENSPNHTRTYFRALCSIAQFVNKVEPNANIDLEKLNEAAEMERFFDWVQLGMDIPYFTPAVEAAFREPEDGALAVLAGRAKKDFGVTAYMSDYGPKKLFVELLRRLSENYEVTDLPRALVAMRSNKMWGWTASDAQVAKRGITRGSSKRIYRGLYVSAYLLNQMKPLVNRLSAIEEAQQTNRMLNAFADLLPDS
;
A
#
# COMPACT_ATOMS: atom_id res chain seq x y z
N MET A 1 -87.52 -21.68 21.44
CA MET A 1 -86.53 -20.94 22.25
C MET A 1 -85.53 -21.91 22.86
N ARG A 2 -84.36 -22.08 22.24
CA ARG A 2 -83.10 -22.63 22.80
C ARG A 2 -82.03 -22.46 21.71
N LYS A 3 -81.03 -21.60 21.97
CA LYS A 3 -79.90 -21.25 21.10
C LYS A 3 -79.05 -22.51 20.79
N PRO A 4 -78.40 -22.65 19.62
CA PRO A 4 -77.40 -23.69 19.44
C PRO A 4 -76.01 -23.19 19.85
N LEU A 5 -75.46 -23.92 20.81
CA LEU A 5 -74.10 -23.91 21.38
C LEU A 5 -72.93 -24.06 20.37
N LYS A 6 -73.16 -24.02 19.06
CA LYS A 6 -72.12 -24.29 18.05
C LYS A 6 -71.18 -23.10 17.81
N SER A 7 -71.61 -21.87 18.04
CA SER A 7 -70.74 -20.68 17.90
C SER A 7 -69.72 -20.54 19.03
N ILE A 8 -69.95 -21.17 20.19
CA ILE A 8 -69.07 -21.08 21.36
C ILE A 8 -67.89 -22.07 21.28
N LEU A 9 -68.03 -23.20 20.59
CA LEU A 9 -66.95 -24.19 20.45
C LEU A 9 -66.00 -23.93 19.27
N THR A 10 -66.47 -23.31 18.19
CA THR A 10 -65.59 -22.89 17.08
C THR A 10 -64.78 -21.64 17.43
N TRP A 11 -65.34 -20.75 18.27
CA TRP A 11 -64.59 -19.63 18.89
C TRP A 11 -63.62 -20.09 19.99
N PHE A 12 -63.89 -21.20 20.68
CA PHE A 12 -62.95 -21.79 21.65
C PHE A 12 -61.73 -22.43 20.97
N GLY A 13 -61.87 -22.93 19.73
CA GLY A 13 -60.74 -23.34 18.89
C GLY A 13 -59.88 -22.15 18.41
N TRP A 14 -60.51 -20.99 18.20
CA TRP A 14 -59.85 -19.71 17.89
C TRP A 14 -58.91 -19.21 19.01
N LEU A 15 -59.21 -19.54 20.28
CA LEU A 15 -58.45 -19.12 21.46
C LEU A 15 -57.36 -20.10 21.90
N LEU A 16 -57.46 -21.39 21.53
CA LEU A 16 -56.50 -22.43 21.91
C LEU A 16 -55.35 -22.62 20.91
N LEU A 17 -55.29 -21.81 19.86
CA LEU A 17 -54.11 -21.74 18.97
C LEU A 17 -53.44 -20.36 18.99
N CYS A 18 -54.12 -19.33 19.52
CA CYS A 18 -53.45 -18.18 20.12
C CYS A 18 -52.46 -18.58 21.24
N SER A 19 -52.49 -19.81 21.75
CA SER A 19 -51.73 -20.29 22.91
C SER A 19 -50.35 -20.91 22.64
N VAL A 20 -49.70 -20.65 21.50
CA VAL A 20 -48.24 -20.85 21.41
C VAL A 20 -47.47 -19.55 21.07
N CYS A 21 -48.17 -18.45 20.76
CA CYS A 21 -47.56 -17.15 20.44
C CYS A 21 -47.83 -16.06 21.50
N GLN A 22 -48.01 -16.44 22.76
CA GLN A 22 -47.92 -15.51 23.89
C GLN A 22 -46.46 -15.19 24.19
N ALA A 23 -45.97 -14.07 23.65
CA ALA A 23 -44.83 -13.39 24.25
C ALA A 23 -45.02 -11.87 24.35
N GLU A 24 -45.56 -11.15 23.37
CA GLU A 24 -45.63 -9.67 23.46
C GLU A 24 -46.89 -9.08 22.80
N SER A 25 -47.81 -8.53 23.61
CA SER A 25 -48.97 -7.67 23.28
C SER A 25 -50.35 -8.29 22.88
N PRO A 26 -51.27 -8.46 23.86
CA PRO A 26 -52.70 -8.79 23.63
C PRO A 26 -53.55 -7.66 22.99
N LYS A 27 -53.00 -6.46 22.80
CA LYS A 27 -53.73 -5.33 22.19
C LYS A 27 -53.83 -5.46 20.66
N CYS A 28 -52.85 -6.08 20.02
CA CYS A 28 -52.77 -6.18 18.56
C CYS A 28 -53.89 -7.02 17.95
N SER A 29 -54.21 -8.20 18.51
CA SER A 29 -55.24 -9.08 17.93
C SER A 29 -56.65 -8.49 17.98
N ARG A 30 -56.94 -7.62 18.98
CA ARG A 30 -58.22 -6.91 19.08
C ARG A 30 -58.35 -5.76 18.08
N ILE A 31 -57.26 -5.06 17.76
CA ILE A 31 -57.26 -3.95 16.80
C ILE A 31 -57.32 -4.52 15.37
N VAL A 32 -56.49 -5.54 15.08
CA VAL A 32 -56.45 -6.23 13.79
C VAL A 32 -57.80 -6.86 13.41
N ALA A 33 -58.50 -7.47 14.37
CA ALA A 33 -59.83 -8.04 14.12
C ALA A 33 -60.95 -6.99 13.98
N ALA A 34 -60.80 -5.81 14.58
CA ALA A 34 -61.81 -4.74 14.55
C ALA A 34 -61.73 -3.85 13.30
N GLU A 35 -60.56 -3.77 12.66
CA GLU A 35 -60.34 -2.92 11.47
C GLU A 35 -60.39 -3.68 10.13
N ALA A 36 -60.41 -5.01 10.15
CA ALA A 36 -60.60 -5.82 8.95
C ALA A 36 -62.06 -5.71 8.43
N PRO A 37 -62.28 -5.46 7.12
CA PRO A 37 -63.63 -5.37 6.54
C PRO A 37 -64.46 -6.64 6.81
N ASP A 38 -65.76 -6.51 7.09
CA ASP A 38 -66.66 -7.65 7.34
C ASP A 38 -66.64 -8.70 6.22
N ALA A 39 -66.43 -8.26 4.97
CA ALA A 39 -66.27 -9.13 3.81
C ALA A 39 -65.06 -10.08 3.94
N LEU A 40 -63.93 -9.56 4.42
CA LEU A 40 -62.68 -10.31 4.59
C LEU A 40 -62.79 -11.36 5.71
N HIS A 41 -63.52 -11.04 6.79
CA HIS A 41 -63.80 -12.01 7.86
C HIS A 41 -64.60 -13.22 7.36
N SER A 42 -65.51 -13.01 6.40
CA SER A 42 -66.30 -14.09 5.80
C SER A 42 -65.48 -15.00 4.88
N GLU A 43 -64.48 -14.45 4.19
CA GLU A 43 -63.57 -15.22 3.35
C GLU A 43 -62.55 -16.00 4.18
N LEU A 44 -61.98 -15.36 5.22
CA LEU A 44 -61.07 -16.01 6.18
C LEU A 44 -61.73 -17.18 6.91
N ALA A 45 -63.04 -17.13 7.17
CA ALA A 45 -63.77 -18.23 7.80
C ALA A 45 -63.77 -19.53 6.95
N ASN A 46 -63.57 -19.41 5.64
CA ASN A 46 -63.50 -20.54 4.70
C ASN A 46 -62.05 -20.89 4.28
N ALA A 47 -61.06 -20.10 4.70
CA ALA A 47 -59.64 -20.33 4.41
C ALA A 47 -59.07 -21.46 5.28
N SER A 48 -58.01 -22.14 4.81
CA SER A 48 -57.32 -23.15 5.60
C SER A 48 -56.65 -22.54 6.84
N PRO A 49 -56.38 -23.32 7.91
CA PRO A 49 -55.65 -22.81 9.08
C PRO A 49 -54.29 -22.18 8.72
N MET A 50 -53.66 -22.66 7.65
CA MET A 50 -52.39 -22.11 7.15
C MET A 50 -52.58 -20.73 6.53
N GLN A 51 -53.57 -20.56 5.65
CA GLN A 51 -53.92 -19.28 5.04
C GLN A 51 -54.31 -18.25 6.11
N GLN A 52 -55.12 -18.65 7.10
CA GLN A 52 -55.48 -17.80 8.23
C GLN A 52 -54.25 -17.38 9.04
N ALA A 53 -53.37 -18.31 9.39
CA ALA A 53 -52.16 -18.02 10.16
C ALA A 53 -51.21 -17.08 9.41
N PHE A 54 -50.97 -17.34 8.12
CA PHE A 54 -50.14 -16.45 7.30
C PHE A 54 -50.73 -15.04 7.20
N TYR A 55 -52.04 -14.94 6.92
CA TYR A 55 -52.71 -13.65 6.79
C TYR A 55 -52.61 -12.84 8.09
N TYR A 56 -53.03 -13.41 9.22
CA TYR A 56 -53.07 -12.70 10.50
C TYR A 56 -51.70 -12.43 11.11
N LEU A 57 -50.76 -13.38 11.00
CA LEU A 57 -49.47 -13.27 11.67
C LEU A 57 -48.43 -12.55 10.81
N ALA A 58 -48.50 -12.70 9.48
CA ALA A 58 -47.48 -12.19 8.58
C ALA A 58 -47.97 -11.02 7.71
N ALA A 59 -49.11 -11.15 7.04
CA ALA A 59 -49.53 -10.18 6.03
C ALA A 59 -50.20 -8.93 6.59
N VAL A 60 -51.20 -9.07 7.46
CA VAL A 60 -51.90 -7.93 8.09
C VAL A 60 -50.94 -6.96 8.78
N PRO A 61 -49.95 -7.40 9.58
CA PRO A 61 -48.89 -6.52 10.08
C PRO A 61 -48.27 -5.61 9.03
N VAL A 62 -47.87 -6.21 7.92
CA VAL A 62 -47.17 -5.49 6.85
C VAL A 62 -48.12 -4.52 6.13
N LEU A 63 -49.38 -4.89 5.96
CA LEU A 63 -50.39 -4.03 5.32
C LEU A 63 -50.84 -2.87 6.22
N MET A 64 -50.93 -3.10 7.53
CA MET A 64 -51.26 -2.06 8.50
C MET A 64 -50.13 -1.03 8.64
N GLU A 65 -48.85 -1.43 8.53
CA GLU A 65 -47.74 -0.49 8.34
C GLU A 65 -47.90 0.43 7.09
N GLY A 66 -48.78 0.08 6.14
CA GLY A 66 -49.15 0.94 5.03
C GLY A 66 -50.39 1.81 5.27
N HIS A 67 -51.24 1.50 6.26
CA HIS A 67 -52.63 2.00 6.43
C HIS A 67 -53.51 1.83 5.18
N ARG A 68 -53.44 0.67 4.50
CA ARG A 68 -54.16 0.44 3.23
C ARG A 68 -54.92 -0.89 3.14
N LEU A 69 -55.33 -1.46 4.28
CA LEU A 69 -56.16 -2.68 4.29
C LEU A 69 -57.45 -2.52 3.47
N ASP A 70 -57.96 -1.29 3.36
CA ASP A 70 -59.14 -0.92 2.58
C ASP A 70 -58.94 -0.96 1.06
N LEU A 71 -57.69 -0.96 0.57
CA LEU A 71 -57.35 -0.99 -0.85
C LEU A 71 -56.79 -2.33 -1.32
N VAL A 72 -56.85 -3.36 -0.47
CA VAL A 72 -56.25 -4.66 -0.72
C VAL A 72 -57.35 -5.72 -0.70
N ASP A 73 -57.68 -6.24 -1.88
CA ASP A 73 -58.53 -7.42 -2.02
C ASP A 73 -57.68 -8.66 -1.76
N VAL A 74 -58.18 -9.59 -0.96
CA VAL A 74 -57.44 -10.79 -0.55
C VAL A 74 -58.22 -12.00 -1.00
N GLU A 75 -57.65 -12.82 -1.87
CA GLU A 75 -58.30 -14.04 -2.35
C GLU A 75 -57.55 -15.28 -1.83
N PHE A 76 -58.28 -16.31 -1.39
CA PHE A 76 -57.73 -17.56 -0.89
C PHE A 76 -58.03 -18.71 -1.87
N SER A 77 -57.01 -19.47 -2.27
CA SER A 77 -57.20 -20.68 -3.07
C SER A 77 -57.77 -21.82 -2.22
N ARG A 78 -58.79 -22.52 -2.71
CA ARG A 78 -59.38 -23.67 -2.00
C ARG A 78 -58.54 -24.94 -2.06
N ASP A 79 -57.70 -25.08 -3.09
CA ASP A 79 -57.08 -26.37 -3.41
C ASP A 79 -55.57 -26.44 -3.13
N ASN A 80 -54.87 -25.29 -3.01
CA ASN A 80 -53.40 -25.25 -2.95
C ASN A 80 -52.83 -24.39 -1.81
N ASP A 81 -53.65 -24.02 -0.82
CA ASP A 81 -53.29 -23.12 0.28
C ASP A 81 -52.69 -21.76 -0.13
N ASP A 82 -52.85 -21.36 -1.40
CA ASP A 82 -52.34 -20.09 -1.89
C ASP A 82 -53.12 -18.90 -1.32
N VAL A 83 -52.42 -17.78 -1.11
CA VAL A 83 -52.99 -16.48 -0.75
C VAL A 83 -52.62 -15.47 -1.83
N PHE A 84 -53.63 -14.78 -2.36
CA PHE A 84 -53.46 -13.72 -3.34
C PHE A 84 -53.82 -12.39 -2.71
N PHE A 85 -52.97 -11.38 -2.90
CA PHE A 85 -53.27 -10.00 -2.54
C PHE A 85 -53.34 -9.20 -3.83
N ARG A 86 -54.46 -8.53 -4.03
CA ARG A 86 -54.68 -7.68 -5.17
C ARG A 86 -54.87 -6.25 -4.69
N THR A 87 -54.13 -5.34 -5.28
CA THR A 87 -54.30 -3.90 -5.10
C THR A 87 -54.58 -3.29 -6.46
N PRO A 88 -54.91 -1.98 -6.54
CA PRO A 88 -55.06 -1.31 -7.82
C PRO A 88 -53.82 -1.40 -8.74
N HIS A 89 -52.63 -1.67 -8.18
CA HIS A 89 -51.37 -1.76 -8.93
C HIS A 89 -50.58 -3.04 -8.68
N GLY A 90 -51.14 -4.02 -7.96
CA GLY A 90 -50.41 -5.19 -7.51
C GLY A 90 -51.24 -6.46 -7.56
N PHE A 91 -50.59 -7.57 -7.91
CA PHE A 91 -51.08 -8.93 -7.76
C PHE A 91 -49.98 -9.78 -7.14
N HIS A 92 -50.17 -10.16 -5.89
CA HIS A 92 -49.16 -10.83 -5.10
C HIS A 92 -49.64 -12.22 -4.74
N HIS A 93 -49.03 -13.23 -5.36
CA HIS A 93 -49.29 -14.64 -5.11
C HIS A 93 -48.30 -15.20 -4.10
N TYR A 94 -48.82 -15.71 -2.99
CA TYR A 94 -48.06 -16.39 -1.95
C TYR A 94 -48.52 -17.84 -1.88
N SER A 95 -47.63 -18.77 -2.20
CA SER A 95 -47.87 -20.21 -2.07
C SER A 95 -47.03 -20.81 -0.96
N PHE A 96 -47.34 -22.03 -0.54
CA PHE A 96 -46.61 -22.74 0.51
C PHE A 96 -46.10 -24.08 -0.03
N THR A 97 -44.91 -24.51 0.41
CA THR A 97 -44.33 -25.83 0.08
C THR A 97 -43.70 -26.44 1.32
N GLU A 98 -43.76 -27.75 1.46
CA GLU A 98 -42.98 -28.48 2.46
C GLU A 98 -41.53 -28.72 2.01
N ASN A 99 -41.23 -28.54 0.71
CA ASN A 99 -39.91 -28.79 0.15
C ASN A 99 -39.03 -27.54 0.28
N PRO A 100 -37.98 -27.54 1.12
CA PRO A 100 -37.07 -26.39 1.26
C PRO A 100 -36.40 -25.97 -0.05
N ALA A 101 -36.26 -26.89 -1.01
CA ALA A 101 -35.65 -26.59 -2.31
C ALA A 101 -36.60 -25.83 -3.25
N GLU A 102 -37.92 -25.92 -3.04
CA GLU A 102 -38.95 -25.22 -3.83
C GLU A 102 -39.29 -23.85 -3.24
N ALA A 103 -39.01 -23.62 -1.96
CA ALA A 103 -39.31 -22.36 -1.31
C ALA A 103 -38.53 -21.20 -1.95
N ARG A 104 -39.27 -20.18 -2.42
CA ARG A 104 -38.71 -18.95 -2.97
C ARG A 104 -38.92 -17.79 -2.00
N PRO A 105 -37.87 -17.01 -1.67
CA PRO A 105 -36.51 -17.16 -2.17
C PRO A 105 -35.59 -17.88 -1.18
N ALA A 106 -35.19 -19.12 -1.47
CA ALA A 106 -34.17 -19.81 -0.66
C ALA A 106 -32.81 -19.09 -0.65
N LYS A 107 -32.42 -18.42 -1.76
CA LYS A 107 -31.13 -17.70 -1.92
C LYS A 107 -31.19 -16.43 -2.78
N GLY A 108 -32.37 -15.97 -3.17
CA GLY A 108 -32.54 -14.84 -4.11
C GLY A 108 -33.46 -13.74 -3.59
N MET A 109 -33.87 -12.81 -4.45
CA MET A 109 -34.97 -11.92 -4.12
C MET A 109 -36.30 -12.57 -4.50
N PRO A 110 -37.41 -12.24 -3.83
CA PRO A 110 -38.71 -12.72 -4.29
C PRO A 110 -38.88 -12.35 -5.77
N GLU A 111 -39.50 -13.24 -6.53
CA GLU A 111 -39.76 -12.98 -7.94
C GLU A 111 -40.85 -11.91 -8.01
N VAL A 112 -40.41 -10.67 -8.19
CA VAL A 112 -41.28 -9.51 -8.38
C VAL A 112 -41.18 -9.16 -9.86
N LEU A 113 -42.09 -9.72 -10.64
CA LEU A 113 -42.32 -9.36 -12.03
C LEU A 113 -43.11 -8.06 -12.03
N VAL A 114 -42.65 -7.08 -12.76
CA VAL A 114 -43.28 -5.76 -12.74
C VAL A 114 -43.69 -5.50 -14.18
N ASP A 115 -45.01 -5.56 -14.41
CA ASP A 115 -45.71 -5.28 -15.67
C ASP A 115 -46.06 -3.78 -15.70
N PRO A 116 -46.01 -3.07 -16.84
CA PRO A 116 -46.39 -1.64 -16.94
C PRO A 116 -47.65 -1.24 -16.18
N ASP A 117 -48.65 -2.11 -16.10
CA ASP A 117 -49.94 -1.85 -15.45
C ASP A 117 -50.10 -2.59 -14.11
N LEU A 118 -49.22 -3.53 -13.76
CA LEU A 118 -49.41 -4.42 -12.60
C LEU A 118 -48.09 -4.98 -12.02
N VAL A 119 -47.87 -4.80 -10.72
CA VAL A 119 -46.80 -5.46 -9.97
C VAL A 119 -47.23 -6.90 -9.67
N LYS A 120 -46.65 -7.89 -10.35
CA LYS A 120 -46.89 -9.32 -10.11
C LYS A 120 -45.78 -9.90 -9.24
N SER A 121 -46.05 -10.20 -7.98
CA SER A 121 -45.07 -10.95 -7.17
C SER A 121 -45.51 -12.39 -6.97
N ARG A 122 -44.59 -13.34 -7.11
CA ARG A 122 -44.81 -14.72 -6.70
C ARG A 122 -43.76 -15.13 -5.68
N VAL A 123 -44.23 -15.61 -4.54
CA VAL A 123 -43.39 -16.02 -3.41
C VAL A 123 -43.89 -17.37 -2.91
N GLN A 124 -42.96 -18.27 -2.61
CA GLN A 124 -43.30 -19.60 -2.12
C GLN A 124 -42.65 -19.82 -0.77
N PHE A 125 -43.44 -19.84 0.30
CA PHE A 125 -42.94 -20.02 1.66
C PHE A 125 -42.69 -21.48 1.99
N LEU A 126 -41.61 -21.75 2.72
CA LEU A 126 -41.42 -23.06 3.34
C LEU A 126 -42.37 -23.20 4.52
N TRP A 127 -43.24 -24.21 4.48
CA TRP A 127 -44.11 -24.53 5.59
C TRP A 127 -43.34 -25.27 6.68
N PRO A 128 -43.26 -24.74 7.91
CA PRO A 128 -42.75 -25.53 9.00
C PRO A 128 -43.79 -26.61 9.34
N ARG A 129 -43.39 -27.88 9.39
CA ARG A 129 -44.21 -29.03 9.87
C ARG A 129 -44.80 -28.83 11.27
N SER A 130 -44.45 -27.74 11.97
CA SER A 130 -45.08 -27.27 13.19
C SER A 130 -45.17 -25.74 13.14
N PRO A 131 -46.36 -25.12 13.10
CA PRO A 131 -46.55 -23.66 13.01
C PRO A 131 -46.05 -22.87 14.24
N ALA A 132 -45.40 -23.55 15.20
CA ALA A 132 -45.12 -23.05 16.53
C ALA A 132 -43.64 -23.02 16.93
N LYS A 133 -42.69 -23.42 16.07
CA LYS A 133 -41.33 -23.70 16.55
C LYS A 133 -40.31 -22.56 16.57
N THR A 134 -40.44 -21.43 15.83
CA THR A 134 -39.63 -20.24 16.14
C THR A 134 -40.26 -18.90 15.72
N PRO A 135 -40.11 -17.82 16.53
CA PRO A 135 -40.39 -16.44 16.11
C PRO A 135 -39.63 -15.98 14.84
N PHE A 136 -38.49 -16.60 14.55
CA PHE A 136 -37.65 -16.29 13.39
C PHE A 136 -38.33 -16.60 12.05
N ASP A 137 -39.15 -17.65 11.98
CA ASP A 137 -39.86 -17.99 10.75
C ASP A 137 -40.94 -16.95 10.41
N LEU A 138 -41.55 -16.34 11.44
CA LEU A 138 -42.54 -15.29 11.26
C LEU A 138 -41.90 -13.97 10.82
N GLU A 139 -40.84 -13.52 11.49
CA GLU A 139 -40.11 -12.30 11.11
C GLU A 139 -39.58 -12.40 9.67
N ARG A 140 -39.08 -13.58 9.29
CA ARG A 140 -38.62 -13.84 7.92
C ARG A 140 -39.77 -13.79 6.92
N ALA A 141 -40.91 -14.41 7.23
CA ALA A 141 -42.09 -14.35 6.37
C ALA A 141 -42.57 -12.90 6.17
N GLN A 142 -42.64 -12.12 7.26
CA GLN A 142 -42.95 -10.70 7.21
C GLN A 142 -41.89 -9.89 6.44
N GLY A 143 -40.60 -10.23 6.57
CA GLY A 143 -39.51 -9.62 5.81
C GLY A 143 -39.62 -9.85 4.30
N VAL A 144 -40.00 -11.07 3.90
CA VAL A 144 -40.27 -11.43 2.51
C VAL A 144 -41.53 -10.73 1.99
N LEU A 145 -42.61 -10.70 2.79
CA LEU A 145 -43.84 -9.95 2.47
C LEU A 145 -43.57 -8.46 2.28
N ARG A 146 -42.81 -7.83 3.19
CA ARG A 146 -42.36 -6.44 3.02
C ARG A 146 -41.59 -6.28 1.70
N SER A 147 -40.76 -7.26 1.36
CA SER A 147 -39.95 -7.24 0.15
C SER A 147 -40.79 -7.34 -1.13
N SER A 148 -41.85 -8.14 -1.13
CA SER A 148 -42.76 -8.29 -2.29
C SER A 148 -43.73 -7.12 -2.42
N LEU A 149 -44.21 -6.57 -1.31
CA LEU A 149 -45.17 -5.46 -1.29
C LEU A 149 -44.51 -4.08 -1.48
N ARG A 150 -43.19 -3.96 -1.25
CA ARG A 150 -42.46 -2.69 -1.41
C ARG A 150 -42.46 -2.15 -2.84
N ALA A 151 -42.51 -3.01 -3.85
CA ALA A 151 -42.62 -2.56 -5.24
C ALA A 151 -44.00 -2.00 -5.58
N ASP A 152 -45.02 -2.28 -4.77
CA ASP A 152 -46.38 -1.77 -4.95
C ASP A 152 -46.56 -0.47 -4.15
N PRO A 153 -46.80 0.68 -4.81
CA PRO A 153 -46.97 1.97 -4.15
C PRO A 153 -48.17 2.03 -3.20
N TYR A 154 -49.17 1.15 -3.35
CA TYR A 154 -50.36 1.09 -2.50
C TYR A 154 -50.19 0.13 -1.32
N ALA A 155 -49.26 -0.83 -1.41
CA ALA A 155 -48.93 -1.75 -0.32
C ALA A 155 -47.57 -1.48 0.34
N HIS A 156 -46.94 -0.34 0.05
CA HIS A 156 -45.60 0.00 0.51
C HIS A 156 -45.53 0.23 2.04
N CYS A 157 -45.06 -0.78 2.77
CA CYS A 157 -44.94 -0.82 4.24
C CYS A 157 -44.11 0.31 4.92
N GLN A 158 -43.42 1.18 4.19
CA GLN A 158 -42.66 2.31 4.77
C GLN A 158 -43.31 3.69 4.59
N LEU A 159 -44.52 3.79 4.02
CA LEU A 159 -45.18 5.09 3.83
C LEU A 159 -45.64 5.72 5.15
N ARG A 160 -45.93 4.92 6.18
CA ARG A 160 -46.16 5.34 7.58
C ARG A 160 -45.86 4.21 8.57
N PRO A 161 -44.70 4.17 9.23
CA PRO A 161 -44.47 3.14 10.26
C PRO A 161 -45.55 3.25 11.34
N PHE A 162 -46.33 2.19 11.57
CA PHE A 162 -47.35 2.15 12.60
C PHE A 162 -46.64 2.24 13.96
N PRO A 163 -46.71 3.35 14.71
CA PRO A 163 -45.86 3.57 15.89
C PRO A 163 -46.14 2.56 17.01
N GLU A 164 -47.31 1.94 17.00
CA GLU A 164 -47.83 1.08 18.06
C GLU A 164 -47.57 -0.42 17.83
N TRP A 165 -47.22 -0.84 16.61
CA TRP A 165 -47.03 -2.26 16.29
C TRP A 165 -45.66 -2.79 16.75
N ASN A 166 -44.60 -2.05 16.45
CA ASN A 166 -43.24 -2.53 16.69
C ASN A 166 -42.77 -2.04 18.05
N GLY A 167 -42.68 -2.94 19.03
CA GLY A 167 -42.08 -2.72 20.35
C GLY A 167 -40.58 -2.38 20.33
N GLY A 168 -40.14 -1.50 19.43
CA GLY A 168 -38.78 -1.04 19.24
C GLY A 168 -38.13 -1.56 17.97
N LYS A 169 -38.09 -2.87 17.74
CA LYS A 169 -37.15 -3.49 16.77
C LYS A 169 -37.60 -3.45 15.32
N ALA A 170 -36.64 -3.30 14.40
CA ALA A 170 -36.88 -3.38 12.97
C ALA A 170 -36.93 -4.84 12.49
N ILE A 171 -37.95 -5.16 11.70
CA ILE A 171 -37.98 -6.45 10.98
C ILE A 171 -37.19 -6.28 9.69
N LEU A 172 -36.14 -7.10 9.54
CA LEU A 172 -35.28 -7.08 8.37
C LEU A 172 -36.06 -7.45 7.11
N SER A 173 -35.77 -6.75 6.03
CA SER A 173 -36.22 -7.19 4.71
C SER A 173 -35.39 -8.38 4.20
N ASN A 174 -35.86 -9.08 3.17
CA ASN A 174 -35.17 -10.29 2.70
C ASN A 174 -33.70 -10.07 2.28
N PRO A 175 -33.33 -8.99 1.54
CA PRO A 175 -31.93 -8.70 1.22
C PRO A 175 -31.09 -8.31 2.44
N GLN A 176 -31.70 -7.68 3.44
CA GLN A 176 -31.04 -7.35 4.70
C GLN A 176 -30.78 -8.63 5.50
N ASP A 177 -31.77 -9.52 5.57
CA ASP A 177 -31.71 -10.82 6.24
C ASP A 177 -30.63 -11.72 5.62
N GLN A 178 -30.63 -11.83 4.30
CA GLN A 178 -29.59 -12.53 3.53
C GLN A 178 -28.20 -11.94 3.75
N ALA A 179 -28.10 -10.61 3.82
CA ALA A 179 -26.84 -9.95 4.13
C ALA A 179 -26.33 -10.32 5.52
N VAL A 180 -27.20 -10.33 6.53
CA VAL A 180 -26.83 -10.79 7.88
C VAL A 180 -26.35 -12.25 7.83
N ASP A 181 -27.10 -13.14 7.20
CA ASP A 181 -26.77 -14.57 7.14
C ASP A 181 -25.46 -14.82 6.39
N ALA A 182 -25.24 -14.13 5.27
CA ALA A 182 -24.00 -14.21 4.50
C ALA A 182 -22.80 -13.74 5.34
N LEU A 183 -22.93 -12.60 6.03
CA LEU A 183 -21.88 -12.08 6.91
C LEU A 183 -21.56 -13.05 8.06
N VAL A 184 -22.57 -13.69 8.65
CA VAL A 184 -22.38 -14.71 9.70
C VAL A 184 -21.76 -15.99 9.13
N ALA A 185 -22.12 -16.39 7.92
CA ALA A 185 -21.57 -17.58 7.26
C ALA A 185 -20.08 -17.44 6.87
N MET A 186 -19.59 -16.22 6.65
CA MET A 186 -18.18 -15.95 6.34
C MET A 186 -17.20 -16.30 7.46
N GLU A 187 -17.70 -16.49 8.70
CA GLU A 187 -16.91 -16.76 9.90
C GLU A 187 -15.93 -17.95 9.78
N ASN A 188 -16.24 -18.93 8.91
CA ASN A 188 -15.42 -20.14 8.77
C ASN A 188 -14.58 -20.17 7.48
N ARG A 189 -14.63 -19.14 6.63
CA ARG A 189 -14.06 -19.21 5.27
C ARG A 189 -12.56 -19.00 5.21
N VAL A 190 -12.01 -18.19 6.11
CA VAL A 190 -10.61 -17.76 6.07
C VAL A 190 -9.96 -17.97 7.44
N PRO A 191 -8.86 -18.74 7.55
CA PRO A 191 -8.17 -18.92 8.82
C PRO A 191 -7.39 -17.66 9.25
N GLY A 192 -7.12 -17.54 10.56
CA GLY A 192 -6.30 -16.49 11.15
C GLY A 192 -6.95 -15.10 11.23
N LYS A 193 -6.13 -14.05 11.44
CA LYS A 193 -6.60 -12.65 11.60
C LYS A 193 -7.41 -12.13 10.40
N ALA A 194 -7.19 -12.68 9.21
CA ALA A 194 -7.96 -12.32 8.01
C ALA A 194 -9.43 -12.78 8.08
N GLY A 195 -9.71 -13.91 8.76
CA GLY A 195 -11.08 -14.38 9.00
C GLY A 195 -11.90 -13.50 9.93
N LEU A 196 -11.25 -12.59 10.65
CA LEU A 196 -11.93 -11.67 11.57
C LEU A 196 -12.61 -10.50 10.85
N LYS A 197 -12.31 -10.30 9.56
CA LYS A 197 -12.61 -9.09 8.78
C LYS A 197 -13.66 -9.41 7.73
N ARG A 198 -14.69 -8.57 7.64
CA ARG A 198 -15.73 -8.67 6.62
C ARG A 198 -16.27 -7.32 6.23
N ALA A 199 -16.86 -7.23 5.04
CA ALA A 199 -17.49 -6.02 4.56
C ALA A 199 -18.90 -6.24 4.03
N LEU A 200 -19.73 -5.21 4.18
CA LEU A 200 -21.07 -5.11 3.67
C LEU A 200 -21.16 -3.91 2.73
N VAL A 201 -21.51 -4.18 1.48
CA VAL A 201 -21.82 -3.16 0.48
C VAL A 201 -23.32 -3.13 0.34
N MET A 202 -23.95 -2.02 0.70
CA MET A 202 -25.37 -1.81 0.37
C MET A 202 -25.63 -0.36 0.01
N PRO A 203 -26.60 -0.09 -0.87
CA PRO A 203 -26.93 1.26 -1.29
C PRO A 203 -27.22 2.21 -0.12
N PRO A 204 -27.03 3.54 -0.28
CA PRO A 204 -27.47 4.51 0.72
C PRO A 204 -28.96 4.34 1.02
N GLY A 205 -29.37 4.49 2.28
CA GLY A 205 -30.79 4.38 2.68
C GLY A 205 -31.36 2.97 2.83
N SER A 206 -30.63 1.94 2.40
CA SER A 206 -31.10 0.54 2.45
C SER A 206 -30.94 -0.17 3.80
N GLY A 207 -30.58 0.55 4.88
CA GLY A 207 -30.52 0.00 6.24
C GLY A 207 -29.22 -0.72 6.66
N LYS A 208 -28.05 -0.30 6.13
CA LYS A 208 -26.73 -0.86 6.54
C LYS A 208 -26.52 -0.93 8.05
N THR A 209 -26.90 0.11 8.77
CA THR A 209 -26.75 0.20 10.24
C THR A 209 -27.63 -0.82 10.94
N VAL A 210 -28.86 -1.03 10.47
CA VAL A 210 -29.77 -2.07 11.01
C VAL A 210 -29.18 -3.46 10.76
N VAL A 211 -28.73 -3.74 9.54
CA VAL A 211 -28.05 -5.02 9.21
C VAL A 211 -26.85 -5.26 10.13
N SER A 212 -26.04 -4.23 10.39
CA SER A 212 -24.88 -4.35 11.27
C SER A 212 -25.26 -4.68 12.72
N ALA A 213 -26.34 -4.13 13.25
CA ALA A 213 -26.84 -4.45 14.59
C ALA A 213 -27.33 -5.91 14.65
N HIS A 214 -28.17 -6.35 13.71
CA HIS A 214 -28.66 -7.74 13.68
C HIS A 214 -27.53 -8.75 13.49
N TYR A 215 -26.51 -8.39 12.71
CA TYR A 215 -25.30 -9.19 12.56
C TYR A 215 -24.57 -9.43 13.88
N VAL A 216 -24.45 -8.44 14.77
CA VAL A 216 -23.86 -8.63 16.12
C VAL A 216 -24.63 -9.71 16.89
N THR A 217 -25.97 -9.65 16.88
CA THR A 217 -26.82 -10.61 17.58
C THR A 217 -26.68 -12.03 17.04
N ARG A 218 -26.79 -12.20 15.71
CA ARG A 218 -26.71 -13.53 15.07
C ARG A 218 -25.31 -14.13 15.17
N LEU A 219 -24.27 -13.29 15.05
CA LEU A 219 -22.91 -13.72 15.26
C LEU A 219 -22.71 -14.23 16.68
N HIS A 220 -23.15 -13.47 17.70
CA HIS A 220 -23.03 -13.90 19.09
C HIS A 220 -23.78 -15.21 19.35
N ALA A 221 -25.01 -15.36 18.83
CA ALA A 221 -25.78 -16.59 18.96
C ALA A 221 -25.03 -17.81 18.38
N ARG A 222 -24.34 -17.64 17.25
CA ARG A 222 -23.52 -18.67 16.61
C ARG A 222 -22.22 -18.96 17.37
N LEU A 223 -21.50 -17.92 17.78
CA LEU A 223 -20.15 -18.06 18.35
C LEU A 223 -20.18 -18.47 19.83
N ARG A 224 -21.19 -18.06 20.62
CA ARG A 224 -21.29 -18.43 22.05
C ARG A 224 -21.29 -19.94 22.31
N GLN A 225 -21.71 -20.72 21.32
CA GLN A 225 -21.76 -22.18 21.40
C GLN A 225 -20.42 -22.84 21.02
N LYS A 226 -19.58 -22.14 20.27
CA LYS A 226 -18.38 -22.71 19.63
C LYS A 226 -17.06 -22.15 20.17
N VAL A 227 -17.08 -20.90 20.64
CA VAL A 227 -15.88 -20.15 21.02
C VAL A 227 -16.02 -19.73 22.48
N PRO A 228 -15.17 -20.23 23.41
CA PRO A 228 -15.28 -19.96 24.84
C PRO A 228 -15.34 -18.46 25.19
N GLN A 229 -14.58 -17.64 24.48
CA GLN A 229 -14.51 -16.19 24.67
C GLN A 229 -15.78 -15.46 24.21
N TRP A 230 -16.68 -16.13 23.48
CA TRP A 230 -17.95 -15.56 23.03
C TRP A 230 -19.13 -15.93 23.93
N LYS A 231 -18.88 -16.47 25.13
CA LYS A 231 -19.93 -16.71 26.14
C LYS A 231 -20.54 -15.41 26.67
N LYS A 232 -19.77 -14.32 26.71
CA LYS A 232 -20.23 -12.98 27.10
C LYS A 232 -20.87 -12.28 25.89
N LYS A 233 -21.87 -11.43 26.13
CA LYS A 233 -22.46 -10.56 25.09
C LYS A 233 -21.36 -9.66 24.52
N PRO A 234 -21.20 -9.55 23.18
CA PRO A 234 -20.19 -8.69 22.59
C PRO A 234 -20.45 -7.22 22.89
N LYS A 235 -19.36 -6.50 23.14
CA LYS A 235 -19.32 -5.05 23.16
C LYS A 235 -19.07 -4.52 21.76
N ILE A 236 -19.44 -3.27 21.53
CA ILE A 236 -19.43 -2.69 20.18
C ILE A 236 -18.54 -1.45 20.18
N LEU A 237 -17.64 -1.36 19.21
CA LEU A 237 -16.91 -0.13 18.91
C LEU A 237 -17.36 0.35 17.52
N PHE A 238 -18.15 1.41 17.48
CA PHE A 238 -18.71 1.96 16.25
C PHE A 238 -17.95 3.23 15.88
N VAL A 239 -17.14 3.14 14.83
CA VAL A 239 -16.25 4.20 14.35
C VAL A 239 -16.84 4.80 13.09
N VAL A 240 -17.09 6.11 13.11
CA VAL A 240 -17.56 6.82 11.92
C VAL A 240 -16.82 8.12 11.68
N GLN A 241 -17.21 8.75 10.59
CA GLN A 241 -16.60 9.96 10.11
C GLN A 241 -17.11 11.25 10.76
N SER A 242 -18.41 11.30 11.11
CA SER A 242 -19.11 12.50 11.58
C SER A 242 -20.05 12.20 12.76
N ASN A 243 -20.20 13.18 13.65
CA ASN A 243 -20.98 13.07 14.88
C ASN A 243 -22.48 12.81 14.62
N ASN A 244 -23.07 13.41 13.59
CA ASN A 244 -24.51 13.25 13.31
C ASN A 244 -24.90 11.81 12.96
N ILE A 245 -24.00 11.06 12.32
CA ILE A 245 -24.20 9.62 12.05
C ILE A 245 -24.20 8.83 13.37
N LEU A 246 -23.38 9.24 14.35
CA LEU A 246 -23.26 8.51 15.62
C LEU A 246 -24.54 8.56 16.42
N ASP A 247 -25.27 9.67 16.42
CA ASP A 247 -26.55 9.75 17.14
C ASP A 247 -27.59 8.80 16.54
N GLU A 248 -27.71 8.78 15.22
CA GLU A 248 -28.61 7.88 14.49
C GLU A 248 -28.21 6.41 14.70
N ALA A 249 -26.92 6.09 14.52
CA ALA A 249 -26.41 4.75 14.72
C ALA A 249 -26.58 4.29 16.18
N THR A 250 -26.31 5.16 17.14
CA THR A 250 -26.52 4.90 18.57
C THR A 250 -27.98 4.57 18.83
N LYS A 251 -28.91 5.39 18.33
CA LYS A 251 -30.36 5.16 18.49
C LYS A 251 -30.78 3.84 17.84
N THR A 252 -30.28 3.52 16.64
CA THR A 252 -30.54 2.24 15.99
C THR A 252 -30.03 1.08 16.85
N TYR A 253 -28.78 1.12 17.32
CA TYR A 253 -28.22 0.04 18.14
C TYR A 253 -28.91 -0.10 19.51
N GLU A 254 -29.25 1.02 20.15
CA GLU A 254 -30.06 1.05 21.38
C GLU A 254 -31.40 0.35 21.17
N THR A 255 -32.08 0.69 20.07
CA THR A 255 -33.38 0.14 19.71
C THR A 255 -33.30 -1.36 19.34
N GLU A 256 -32.38 -1.73 18.45
CA GLU A 256 -32.29 -3.10 17.94
C GLU A 256 -31.70 -4.09 18.98
N LEU A 257 -30.73 -3.64 19.77
CA LEU A 257 -29.98 -4.51 20.70
C LEU A 257 -30.33 -4.31 22.18
N GLY A 258 -31.22 -3.36 22.48
CA GLY A 258 -31.62 -3.00 23.84
C GLY A 258 -30.44 -2.51 24.69
N LEU A 259 -29.50 -1.78 24.08
CA LEU A 259 -28.33 -1.29 24.81
C LEU A 259 -28.73 -0.16 25.75
N LYS A 260 -28.24 -0.18 26.98
CA LYS A 260 -28.54 0.86 27.99
C LYS A 260 -27.34 1.73 28.31
N ARG A 261 -26.13 1.24 28.04
CA ARG A 261 -24.87 1.90 28.44
C ARG A 261 -24.01 2.18 27.21
N ILE A 262 -24.21 3.35 26.62
CA ILE A 262 -23.50 3.77 25.41
C ILE A 262 -22.60 4.95 25.76
N ALA A 263 -21.31 4.83 25.48
CA ALA A 263 -20.37 5.93 25.63
C ALA A 263 -20.23 6.68 24.30
N ARG A 264 -20.56 7.97 24.31
CA ARG A 264 -20.44 8.86 23.15
C ARG A 264 -19.14 9.64 23.24
N LEU A 265 -18.16 9.28 22.42
CA LEU A 265 -16.85 9.94 22.36
C LEU A 265 -16.84 11.05 21.31
N TYR A 266 -17.90 11.85 21.30
CA TYR A 266 -18.09 13.00 20.44
C TYR A 266 -18.97 14.03 21.17
N GLY A 267 -18.91 15.30 20.75
CA GLY A 267 -19.63 16.37 21.43
C GLY A 267 -19.16 16.61 22.88
N PRO A 268 -19.99 17.25 23.72
CA PRO A 268 -19.61 17.63 25.08
C PRO A 268 -19.36 16.43 26.02
N GLU A 269 -19.93 15.25 25.73
CA GLU A 269 -19.73 14.02 26.52
C GLU A 269 -18.36 13.36 26.29
N SER A 270 -17.61 13.79 25.27
CA SER A 270 -16.33 13.19 24.87
C SER A 270 -15.22 13.23 25.93
N ALA A 271 -15.32 14.13 26.91
CA ALA A 271 -14.34 14.28 27.99
C ALA A 271 -14.56 13.29 29.16
N ALA A 272 -15.72 12.63 29.24
CA ALA A 272 -16.03 11.75 30.36
C ALA A 272 -15.15 10.47 30.34
N PRO A 273 -14.70 9.95 31.49
CA PRO A 273 -14.02 8.66 31.56
C PRO A 273 -14.88 7.53 30.99
N LEU A 274 -14.28 6.60 30.24
CA LEU A 274 -15.03 5.47 29.67
C LEU A 274 -15.46 4.50 30.79
N PRO A 275 -16.78 4.26 30.97
CA PRO A 275 -17.25 3.35 32.01
C PRO A 275 -16.93 1.90 31.66
N ARG A 276 -16.46 1.11 32.64
CA ARG A 276 -16.06 -0.30 32.42
C ARG A 276 -17.20 -1.18 31.88
N ASN A 277 -18.42 -0.85 32.25
CA ASN A 277 -19.63 -1.59 31.91
C ASN A 277 -20.33 -1.07 30.64
N VAL A 278 -19.63 -0.26 29.84
CA VAL A 278 -20.12 0.18 28.52
C VAL A 278 -20.42 -1.02 27.63
N GLU A 279 -21.54 -0.94 26.90
CA GLU A 279 -21.98 -1.95 25.94
C GLU A 279 -21.62 -1.53 24.51
N MET A 280 -21.57 -0.23 24.23
CA MET A 280 -21.15 0.35 22.96
C MET A 280 -20.35 1.63 23.15
N ILE A 281 -19.26 1.77 22.40
CA ILE A 281 -18.48 3.00 22.26
C ILE A 281 -18.78 3.55 20.86
N ALA A 282 -19.48 4.68 20.81
CA ALA A 282 -19.77 5.42 19.59
C ALA A 282 -18.74 6.55 19.44
N VAL A 283 -17.91 6.51 18.41
CA VAL A 283 -16.74 7.38 18.31
C VAL A 283 -16.51 7.92 16.90
N SER A 284 -16.17 9.21 16.78
CA SER A 284 -15.74 9.80 15.52
C SER A 284 -14.25 9.57 15.30
N ARG A 285 -13.74 9.70 14.07
CA ARG A 285 -12.28 9.56 13.79
C ARG A 285 -11.41 10.39 14.74
N SER A 286 -11.75 11.67 14.93
CA SER A 286 -11.02 12.56 15.84
C SER A 286 -11.16 12.15 17.30
N GLY A 287 -12.37 11.73 17.71
CA GLY A 287 -12.63 11.21 19.05
C GLY A 287 -11.84 9.94 19.35
N TYR A 288 -11.62 9.08 18.35
CA TYR A 288 -10.83 7.85 18.50
C TYR A 288 -9.40 8.19 18.85
N PHE A 289 -8.74 9.09 18.11
CA PHE A 289 -7.35 9.46 18.40
C PHE A 289 -7.22 10.16 19.77
N ALA A 290 -8.18 11.02 20.12
CA ALA A 290 -8.18 11.69 21.42
C ALA A 290 -8.32 10.70 22.59
N ARG A 291 -8.90 9.52 22.36
CA ARG A 291 -9.19 8.49 23.37
C ARG A 291 -8.55 7.14 23.04
N ARG A 292 -7.49 7.13 22.21
CA ARG A 292 -6.89 5.90 21.66
C ARG A 292 -6.50 4.94 22.79
N ASP A 293 -5.73 5.44 23.75
CA ASP A 293 -5.19 4.62 24.84
C ASP A 293 -6.29 4.04 25.73
N ASP A 294 -7.36 4.79 25.96
CA ASP A 294 -8.51 4.29 26.74
C ASP A 294 -9.24 3.17 25.98
N ILE A 295 -9.48 3.36 24.68
CA ILE A 295 -10.12 2.36 23.83
C ILE A 295 -9.25 1.10 23.74
N HIS A 296 -7.96 1.23 23.47
CA HIS A 296 -7.00 0.13 23.40
C HIS A 296 -6.93 -0.64 24.71
N ARG A 297 -6.86 0.09 25.83
CA ARG A 297 -6.91 -0.52 27.16
C ARG A 297 -8.20 -1.31 27.36
N MET A 298 -9.34 -0.84 26.88
CA MET A 298 -10.61 -1.58 26.98
C MET A 298 -10.66 -2.84 26.10
N LEU A 299 -10.10 -2.78 24.89
CA LEU A 299 -9.99 -3.93 24.00
C LEU A 299 -9.06 -5.00 24.59
N ALA A 300 -7.95 -4.59 25.24
CA ALA A 300 -6.96 -5.50 25.80
C ALA A 300 -7.29 -6.06 27.20
N LYS A 301 -7.99 -5.30 28.06
CA LYS A 301 -8.03 -5.56 29.51
C LYS A 301 -8.88 -6.76 29.95
N ASP A 302 -9.97 -7.09 29.25
CA ASP A 302 -10.79 -8.27 29.58
C ASP A 302 -10.59 -9.33 28.49
N PRO A 303 -9.76 -10.37 28.74
CA PRO A 303 -9.46 -11.42 27.76
C PRO A 303 -10.66 -12.31 27.43
N GLU A 304 -11.78 -12.18 28.13
CA GLU A 304 -13.01 -12.94 27.85
C GLU A 304 -14.11 -12.10 27.18
N GLN A 305 -13.90 -10.80 27.01
CA GLN A 305 -14.91 -9.92 26.43
C GLN A 305 -14.78 -9.91 24.90
N PRO A 306 -15.79 -10.40 24.15
CA PRO A 306 -15.78 -10.27 22.70
C PRO A 306 -16.16 -8.85 22.27
N TRP A 307 -15.63 -8.44 21.12
CA TRP A 307 -15.86 -7.12 20.54
C TRP A 307 -16.24 -7.22 19.05
N VAL A 308 -17.22 -6.44 18.64
CA VAL A 308 -17.52 -6.17 17.23
C VAL A 308 -17.19 -4.71 16.95
N ILE A 309 -16.23 -4.50 16.05
CA ILE A 309 -15.75 -3.20 15.62
C ILE A 309 -16.36 -2.90 14.26
N VAL A 310 -17.13 -1.82 14.18
CA VAL A 310 -17.88 -1.45 12.98
C VAL A 310 -17.34 -0.14 12.45
N PHE A 311 -16.99 -0.12 11.16
CA PHE A 311 -16.56 1.07 10.44
C PHE A 311 -17.62 1.45 9.43
N ASP A 312 -18.18 2.66 9.55
CA ASP A 312 -18.99 3.23 8.48
C ASP A 312 -18.09 3.90 7.42
N GLU A 313 -18.55 3.91 6.16
CA GLU A 313 -17.78 4.33 4.98
C GLU A 313 -16.45 3.55 4.82
N GLY A 314 -16.53 2.22 4.92
CA GLY A 314 -15.39 1.29 4.88
C GLY A 314 -14.52 1.34 3.62
N HIS A 315 -14.93 2.01 2.55
CA HIS A 315 -14.07 2.28 1.39
C HIS A 315 -12.93 3.28 1.72
N GLU A 316 -13.08 4.09 2.77
CA GLU A 316 -12.02 4.97 3.28
C GLU A 316 -10.89 4.20 4.00
N TYR A 317 -11.11 2.92 4.30
CA TYR A 317 -10.27 2.12 5.20
C TYR A 317 -8.86 1.84 4.67
N MET A 318 -8.67 1.80 3.34
CA MET A 318 -7.38 1.53 2.69
C MET A 318 -6.68 2.78 2.10
N LYS A 319 -7.22 3.99 2.26
CA LYS A 319 -6.63 5.18 1.62
C LYS A 319 -5.33 5.61 2.29
N VAL A 320 -4.19 5.22 1.70
CA VAL A 320 -2.82 5.50 2.19
C VAL A 320 -2.26 6.83 1.69
N LYS A 321 -2.67 7.29 0.50
CA LYS A 321 -1.98 8.34 -0.29
C LYS A 321 -2.79 9.62 -0.48
N SER A 322 -3.27 10.25 0.58
CA SER A 322 -3.72 11.64 0.49
C SER A 322 -2.69 12.57 1.12
N LYS A 323 -2.28 13.62 0.39
CA LYS A 323 -1.47 14.71 0.94
C LYS A 323 -2.19 15.45 2.08
N VAL A 324 -3.46 15.17 2.31
CA VAL A 324 -4.27 15.71 3.40
C VAL A 324 -4.32 14.66 4.53
N LEU A 325 -3.61 14.94 5.63
CA LEU A 325 -3.55 14.10 6.85
C LEU A 325 -4.91 13.60 7.37
N GLN A 326 -6.01 14.31 7.07
CA GLN A 326 -7.36 13.95 7.51
C GLN A 326 -7.96 12.73 6.77
N GLU A 327 -7.51 12.41 5.55
CA GLU A 327 -8.05 11.30 4.76
C GLU A 327 -7.37 9.96 5.09
N ALA A 328 -6.13 9.96 5.59
CA ALA A 328 -5.41 8.75 6.02
C ALA A 328 -5.80 8.24 7.43
N GLN A 329 -6.77 8.89 8.07
CA GLN A 329 -7.14 8.61 9.46
C GLN A 329 -7.71 7.20 9.67
N PHE A 330 -8.60 6.71 8.81
CA PHE A 330 -9.13 5.33 8.95
C PHE A 330 -8.03 4.27 8.79
N HIS A 331 -7.11 4.49 7.85
CA HIS A 331 -5.94 3.62 7.69
C HIS A 331 -5.04 3.62 8.93
N THR A 332 -4.89 4.75 9.60
CA THR A 332 -4.12 4.85 10.86
C THR A 332 -4.85 4.16 12.00
N ILE A 333 -6.17 4.39 12.16
CA ILE A 333 -7.00 3.70 13.15
C ILE A 333 -6.93 2.17 12.95
N ARG A 334 -6.97 1.71 11.69
CA ARG A 334 -6.77 0.30 11.36
C ARG A 334 -5.45 -0.21 11.89
N ASN A 335 -4.34 0.44 11.53
CA ASN A 335 -3.00 0.00 11.94
C ASN A 335 -2.90 -0.06 13.46
N ASP A 336 -3.44 0.94 14.17
CA ASP A 336 -3.50 0.95 15.62
C ASP A 336 -4.31 -0.25 16.16
N LEU A 337 -5.48 -0.54 15.58
CA LEU A 337 -6.30 -1.67 16.03
C LEU A 337 -5.62 -3.02 15.79
N GLU A 338 -4.91 -3.22 14.69
CA GLU A 338 -4.23 -4.49 14.36
C GLU A 338 -3.26 -4.96 15.47
N GLU A 339 -2.72 -4.03 16.27
CA GLU A 339 -1.87 -4.30 17.43
C GLU A 339 -2.62 -4.99 18.58
N VAL A 340 -3.92 -4.74 18.72
CA VAL A 340 -4.76 -5.24 19.82
C VAL A 340 -5.79 -6.30 19.39
N LEU A 341 -5.95 -6.54 18.08
CA LEU A 341 -6.88 -7.52 17.55
C LEU A 341 -6.41 -8.97 17.74
N ASP A 342 -7.32 -9.79 18.24
CA ASP A 342 -7.18 -11.24 18.41
C ASP A 342 -8.50 -11.98 18.06
N GLU A 343 -8.56 -13.28 18.32
CA GLU A 343 -9.70 -14.17 17.99
C GLU A 343 -11.05 -13.77 18.62
N ARG A 344 -11.08 -12.80 19.53
CA ARG A 344 -12.28 -12.32 20.24
C ARG A 344 -12.89 -11.11 19.57
N HIS A 345 -12.19 -10.53 18.61
CA HIS A 345 -12.57 -9.32 17.90
C HIS A 345 -13.09 -9.65 16.50
N ARG A 346 -14.08 -8.92 16.01
CA ARG A 346 -14.50 -8.95 14.60
C ARG A 346 -14.58 -7.54 14.05
N ILE A 347 -14.15 -7.36 12.82
CA ILE A 347 -14.27 -6.10 12.09
C ILE A 347 -15.34 -6.25 11.02
N LEU A 348 -16.30 -5.31 11.01
CA LEU A 348 -17.30 -5.16 9.97
C LEU A 348 -17.13 -3.78 9.31
N LEU A 349 -16.84 -3.77 8.01
CA LEU A 349 -16.80 -2.55 7.20
C LEU A 349 -18.16 -2.36 6.51
N LEU A 350 -18.79 -1.21 6.68
CA LEU A 350 -20.04 -0.85 6.01
C LEU A 350 -19.71 0.17 4.92
N THR A 351 -20.12 -0.06 3.68
CA THR A 351 -19.93 0.92 2.62
C THR A 351 -21.13 0.96 1.66
N ALA A 352 -21.36 2.14 1.08
CA ALA A 352 -22.34 2.30 0.00
C ALA A 352 -21.71 2.25 -1.39
N THR A 353 -20.40 2.49 -1.45
CA THR A 353 -19.68 2.74 -2.69
C THR A 353 -18.37 1.97 -2.64
N LEU A 354 -18.03 1.34 -3.76
CA LEU A 354 -16.73 0.73 -4.01
C LEU A 354 -16.19 1.24 -5.34
N TRP A 355 -14.88 1.29 -5.46
CA TRP A 355 -14.16 1.71 -6.64
C TRP A 355 -13.02 0.75 -6.99
N HIS A 356 -12.44 0.87 -8.19
CA HIS A 356 -11.36 0.00 -8.64
C HIS A 356 -10.16 -0.05 -7.68
N ARG A 357 -9.86 1.07 -7.00
CA ARG A 357 -8.76 1.14 -6.01
C ARG A 357 -9.06 0.33 -4.74
N ASP A 358 -10.33 0.03 -4.48
CA ASP A 358 -10.77 -0.83 -3.37
C ASP A 358 -10.55 -2.31 -3.69
N ARG A 359 -10.03 -2.67 -4.86
CA ARG A 359 -9.55 -4.05 -5.14
C ARG A 359 -8.57 -4.52 -4.07
N VAL A 360 -7.66 -3.66 -3.61
CA VAL A 360 -6.71 -3.97 -2.53
C VAL A 360 -7.45 -4.24 -1.21
N LEU A 361 -8.49 -3.45 -0.91
CA LEU A 361 -9.36 -3.71 0.24
C LEU A 361 -10.02 -5.10 0.13
N ILE A 362 -10.55 -5.45 -1.04
CA ILE A 362 -11.32 -6.67 -1.25
C ILE A 362 -10.44 -7.91 -1.31
N LYS A 363 -9.39 -7.90 -2.14
CA LYS A 363 -8.50 -9.05 -2.36
C LYS A 363 -7.52 -9.25 -1.21
N ASP A 364 -6.86 -8.18 -0.79
CA ASP A 364 -5.69 -8.33 0.08
C ASP A 364 -6.11 -8.25 1.55
N TYR A 365 -6.99 -7.30 1.89
CA TYR A 365 -7.41 -7.09 3.28
C TYR A 365 -8.60 -7.97 3.69
N LEU A 366 -9.65 -8.04 2.87
CA LEU A 366 -10.85 -8.83 3.15
C LEU A 366 -10.76 -10.28 2.64
N ARG A 367 -9.86 -10.58 1.69
CA ARG A 367 -9.75 -11.89 1.03
C ARG A 367 -11.09 -12.42 0.50
N GLY A 368 -11.89 -11.53 -0.09
CA GLY A 368 -13.21 -11.86 -0.60
C GLY A 368 -14.30 -12.03 0.46
N ASN A 369 -14.05 -11.73 1.75
CA ASN A 369 -15.09 -11.68 2.79
C ASN A 369 -15.95 -10.40 2.67
N ILE A 370 -16.68 -10.29 1.57
CA ILE A 370 -17.53 -9.15 1.27
C ILE A 370 -18.87 -9.61 0.74
N HIS A 371 -19.95 -8.96 1.17
CA HIS A 371 -21.30 -9.19 0.67
C HIS A 371 -21.88 -7.91 0.09
N GLY A 372 -22.42 -7.98 -1.12
CA GLY A 372 -23.17 -6.92 -1.76
C GLY A 372 -24.66 -7.20 -1.61
N GLY A 373 -25.30 -6.49 -0.69
CA GLY A 373 -26.75 -6.55 -0.60
C GLY A 373 -27.36 -6.11 -1.92
N PHE A 374 -28.45 -6.78 -2.32
CA PHE A 374 -29.12 -6.60 -3.62
C PHE A 374 -28.32 -7.09 -4.83
N LEU A 375 -27.24 -7.86 -4.69
CA LEU A 375 -26.57 -8.52 -5.82
C LEU A 375 -27.09 -9.96 -6.03
N THR A 376 -27.00 -10.45 -7.27
CA THR A 376 -27.20 -11.88 -7.58
C THR A 376 -26.00 -12.71 -7.14
N ASP A 377 -26.11 -14.03 -7.13
CA ASP A 377 -24.99 -14.91 -6.76
C ASP A 377 -23.77 -14.72 -7.71
N GLU A 378 -24.01 -14.55 -9.00
CA GLU A 378 -22.94 -14.31 -9.99
C GLU A 378 -22.25 -12.96 -9.77
N GLU A 379 -23.04 -11.89 -9.62
CA GLU A 379 -22.55 -10.55 -9.28
C GLU A 379 -21.80 -10.54 -7.94
N GLN A 380 -22.26 -11.35 -6.99
CA GLN A 380 -21.63 -11.52 -5.70
C GLN A 380 -20.27 -12.24 -5.82
N GLU A 381 -20.11 -13.22 -6.70
CA GLU A 381 -18.80 -13.81 -6.97
C GLU A 381 -17.87 -12.80 -7.67
N ARG A 382 -18.37 -12.01 -8.63
CA ARG A 382 -17.61 -10.90 -9.24
C ARG A 382 -17.15 -9.88 -8.19
N LEU A 383 -18.02 -9.52 -7.24
CA LEU A 383 -17.67 -8.65 -6.12
C LEU A 383 -16.54 -9.22 -5.28
N ARG A 384 -16.60 -10.52 -4.92
CA ARG A 384 -15.55 -11.20 -4.13
C ARG A 384 -14.25 -11.33 -4.90
N GLY A 385 -14.35 -11.53 -6.22
CA GLY A 385 -13.23 -11.57 -7.15
C GLY A 385 -12.53 -10.22 -7.33
N GLY A 386 -13.09 -9.12 -6.83
CA GLY A 386 -12.46 -7.79 -6.81
C GLY A 386 -12.01 -7.31 -8.19
N ASN A 387 -12.77 -7.63 -9.24
CA ASN A 387 -12.47 -7.17 -10.59
C ASN A 387 -12.71 -5.65 -10.69
N ILE A 388 -11.70 -4.92 -11.14
CA ILE A 388 -11.65 -3.45 -11.17
C ILE A 388 -12.83 -2.84 -11.93
N LEU A 389 -13.17 -3.43 -13.08
CA LEU A 389 -14.23 -2.94 -13.96
C LEU A 389 -15.63 -3.17 -13.37
N ASP A 390 -15.76 -4.15 -12.47
CA ASP A 390 -17.06 -4.60 -11.98
C ASP A 390 -17.54 -3.81 -10.77
N LEU A 391 -16.64 -3.33 -9.90
CA LEU A 391 -17.04 -2.79 -8.57
C LEU A 391 -18.02 -1.61 -8.66
N GLN A 392 -17.85 -0.74 -9.64
CA GLN A 392 -18.74 0.42 -9.84
C GLN A 392 -20.10 -0.01 -10.37
N VAL A 393 -20.08 -0.89 -11.39
CA VAL A 393 -21.27 -1.46 -12.01
C VAL A 393 -22.09 -2.18 -10.95
N LEU A 394 -21.44 -2.97 -10.09
CA LEU A 394 -22.09 -3.70 -9.00
C LEU A 394 -22.75 -2.76 -7.98
N CYS A 395 -22.05 -1.69 -7.54
CA CYS A 395 -22.64 -0.71 -6.62
C CYS A 395 -23.85 0.02 -7.24
N ARG A 396 -23.74 0.37 -8.53
CA ARG A 396 -24.83 0.99 -9.29
C ARG A 396 -26.02 0.05 -9.42
N THR A 397 -25.78 -1.20 -9.82
CA THR A 397 -26.80 -2.24 -9.98
C THR A 397 -27.51 -2.47 -8.65
N ALA A 398 -26.77 -2.60 -7.54
CA ALA A 398 -27.37 -2.73 -6.22
C ALA A 398 -28.27 -1.53 -5.88
N TRP A 399 -27.85 -0.30 -6.21
CA TRP A 399 -28.64 0.90 -5.92
C TRP A 399 -29.93 0.95 -6.74
N PHE A 400 -29.87 0.76 -8.07
CA PHE A 400 -31.07 0.71 -8.89
C PHE A 400 -31.99 -0.45 -8.52
N ARG A 401 -31.44 -1.63 -8.22
CA ARG A 401 -32.23 -2.78 -7.79
C ARG A 401 -32.95 -2.48 -6.46
N SER A 402 -32.30 -1.76 -5.54
CA SER A 402 -32.96 -1.29 -4.32
C SER A 402 -34.13 -0.33 -4.58
N ILE A 403 -34.04 0.54 -5.60
CA ILE A 403 -35.15 1.42 -6.00
C ILE A 403 -36.27 0.60 -6.66
N GLN A 404 -35.91 -0.25 -7.63
CA GLN A 404 -36.85 -1.05 -8.42
C GLN A 404 -37.72 -1.99 -7.57
N GLN A 405 -37.19 -2.43 -6.45
CA GLN A 405 -37.89 -3.34 -5.55
C GLN A 405 -38.47 -2.62 -4.33
N GLY A 406 -38.47 -1.28 -4.33
CA GLY A 406 -39.08 -0.44 -3.30
C GLY A 406 -38.37 -0.43 -1.95
N TYR A 407 -37.07 -0.72 -1.90
CA TYR A 407 -36.25 -0.52 -0.69
C TYR A 407 -35.77 0.92 -0.54
N SER A 408 -35.73 1.64 -1.65
CA SER A 408 -35.58 3.08 -1.74
C SER A 408 -36.85 3.63 -2.40
N PRO A 409 -37.30 4.87 -2.08
CA PRO A 409 -38.41 5.49 -2.78
C PRO A 409 -38.19 5.46 -4.30
N PRO A 410 -39.24 5.31 -5.11
CA PRO A 410 -39.11 5.29 -6.56
C PRO A 410 -38.54 6.62 -7.09
N LEU A 411 -37.71 6.53 -8.12
CA LEU A 411 -37.23 7.69 -8.87
C LEU A 411 -38.33 8.12 -9.86
N ALA A 412 -39.06 9.19 -9.54
CA ALA A 412 -40.20 9.65 -10.35
C ALA A 412 -39.79 10.49 -11.55
N ASP A 413 -38.67 11.22 -11.48
CA ASP A 413 -38.18 12.09 -12.55
C ASP A 413 -36.65 12.08 -12.53
N LEU A 414 -36.02 11.79 -13.67
CA LEU A 414 -34.57 11.83 -13.89
C LEU A 414 -34.31 12.73 -15.10
N HIS A 415 -33.96 13.98 -14.87
CA HIS A 415 -33.70 14.89 -15.97
C HIS A 415 -32.20 15.11 -16.17
N ILE A 416 -31.67 14.78 -17.34
CA ILE A 416 -30.28 15.06 -17.69
C ILE A 416 -30.28 16.20 -18.71
N ILE A 417 -29.66 17.33 -18.36
CA ILE A 417 -29.67 18.54 -19.19
C ILE A 417 -28.30 18.72 -19.80
N THR A 418 -28.24 18.59 -21.13
CA THR A 418 -27.02 18.67 -21.93
C THR A 418 -26.76 20.08 -22.49
N SER A 419 -27.78 20.95 -22.54
CA SER A 419 -27.67 22.36 -22.94
C SER A 419 -28.76 23.25 -22.29
N LEU A 420 -28.51 24.56 -22.22
CA LEU A 420 -29.52 25.56 -21.82
C LEU A 420 -29.59 26.63 -22.93
N GLY A 421 -30.68 26.60 -23.71
CA GLY A 421 -30.74 27.34 -24.97
C GLY A 421 -29.73 26.77 -25.97
N ASN A 422 -28.96 27.65 -26.62
CA ASN A 422 -27.90 27.25 -27.58
C ASN A 422 -26.54 27.00 -26.91
N THR A 423 -26.43 27.14 -25.58
CA THR A 423 -25.17 26.98 -24.87
C THR A 423 -25.07 25.58 -24.27
N PRO A 424 -24.05 24.77 -24.66
CA PRO A 424 -23.77 23.48 -24.04
C PRO A 424 -23.59 23.61 -22.52
N MET A 425 -24.08 22.62 -21.77
CA MET A 425 -23.99 22.66 -20.32
C MET A 425 -22.56 22.54 -19.82
N SER A 426 -21.69 21.85 -20.57
CA SER A 426 -20.24 21.81 -20.35
C SER A 426 -19.64 23.22 -20.33
N GLU A 427 -20.03 24.11 -21.25
CA GLU A 427 -19.56 25.49 -21.27
C GLU A 427 -20.04 26.26 -20.03
N ILE A 428 -21.32 26.15 -19.66
CA ILE A 428 -21.90 26.80 -18.47
C ILE A 428 -21.22 26.30 -17.17
N LEU A 429 -20.85 25.04 -17.10
CA LEU A 429 -20.14 24.45 -15.95
C LEU A 429 -18.64 24.78 -15.94
N ASP A 430 -18.00 24.92 -17.10
CA ASP A 430 -16.63 25.43 -17.19
C ASP A 430 -16.57 26.90 -16.76
N TYR A 431 -17.63 27.68 -17.01
CA TYR A 431 -17.78 29.02 -16.44
C TYR A 431 -17.86 29.03 -14.91
N ASN A 432 -18.48 28.01 -14.28
CA ASN A 432 -18.50 27.87 -12.80
C ASN A 432 -17.08 27.73 -12.20
N ARG A 433 -16.12 27.17 -12.94
CA ARG A 433 -14.71 27.07 -12.49
C ARG A 433 -13.99 28.42 -12.51
N ALA A 434 -14.47 29.40 -13.28
CA ALA A 434 -13.82 30.69 -13.50
C ALA A 434 -14.41 31.85 -12.66
N MET A 435 -15.35 31.59 -11.74
CA MET A 435 -16.07 32.61 -10.95
C MET A 435 -15.19 33.44 -9.98
N THR A 436 -13.89 33.19 -9.87
CA THR A 436 -12.99 33.94 -8.99
C THR A 436 -12.62 35.35 -9.47
N GLU A 437 -12.80 35.71 -10.75
CA GLU A 437 -12.18 36.95 -11.28
C GLU A 437 -13.07 37.92 -12.09
N ALA A 438 -14.36 37.62 -12.39
CA ALA A 438 -15.22 38.60 -13.09
C ALA A 438 -16.71 38.38 -12.81
N HIS A 439 -17.35 39.30 -12.07
CA HIS A 439 -18.63 39.05 -11.39
C HIS A 439 -19.88 39.33 -12.26
N GLU A 440 -19.92 40.38 -13.08
CA GLU A 440 -21.20 40.89 -13.62
C GLU A 440 -21.76 40.14 -14.84
N ARG A 441 -20.94 39.82 -15.87
CA ARG A 441 -21.42 39.04 -17.04
C ARG A 441 -21.79 37.60 -16.67
N LYS A 442 -21.20 37.04 -15.60
CA LYS A 442 -21.40 35.66 -15.16
C LYS A 442 -22.74 35.48 -14.45
N VAL A 443 -23.24 36.50 -13.73
CA VAL A 443 -24.54 36.44 -13.02
C VAL A 443 -25.73 36.27 -13.97
N THR A 444 -25.70 36.84 -15.17
CA THR A 444 -26.83 36.76 -16.13
C THR A 444 -27.06 35.33 -16.65
N ILE A 445 -25.98 34.61 -17.01
CA ILE A 445 -26.06 33.21 -17.48
C ILE A 445 -26.58 32.30 -16.35
N HIS A 446 -26.07 32.48 -15.12
CA HIS A 446 -26.55 31.71 -13.97
C HIS A 446 -27.99 32.03 -13.58
N ARG A 447 -28.47 33.27 -13.76
CA ARG A 447 -29.90 33.59 -13.56
C ARG A 447 -30.80 32.83 -14.54
N GLY A 448 -30.38 32.68 -15.80
CA GLY A 448 -31.08 31.83 -16.78
C GLY A 448 -31.18 30.38 -16.32
N LEU A 449 -30.06 29.80 -15.89
CA LEU A 449 -29.99 28.45 -15.33
C LEU A 449 -30.90 28.28 -14.10
N LEU A 450 -30.79 29.18 -13.12
CA LEU A 450 -31.56 29.10 -11.88
C LEU A 450 -33.06 29.34 -12.10
N LYS A 451 -33.42 30.15 -13.10
CA LYS A 451 -34.82 30.31 -13.52
C LYS A 451 -35.36 29.01 -14.11
N ASP A 452 -34.58 28.32 -14.95
CA ASP A 452 -34.94 27.02 -15.48
C ASP A 452 -35.09 25.96 -14.38
N VAL A 453 -34.10 25.86 -13.49
CA VAL A 453 -34.16 25.01 -12.28
C VAL A 453 -35.47 25.28 -11.54
N SER A 454 -35.75 26.55 -11.20
CA SER A 454 -36.94 26.94 -10.44
C SER A 454 -38.24 26.59 -11.18
N ASN A 455 -38.32 26.85 -12.49
CA ASN A 455 -39.47 26.48 -13.30
C ASN A 455 -39.69 24.97 -13.28
N ARG A 456 -38.62 24.16 -13.35
CA ARG A 456 -38.72 22.69 -13.29
C ARG A 456 -39.18 22.21 -11.91
N ILE A 457 -38.65 22.79 -10.82
CA ILE A 457 -39.13 22.50 -9.46
C ILE A 457 -40.64 22.77 -9.36
N LEU A 458 -41.08 23.95 -9.81
CA LEU A 458 -42.48 24.37 -9.72
C LEU A 458 -43.42 23.51 -10.59
N ARG A 459 -43.01 23.16 -11.82
CA ARG A 459 -43.80 22.33 -12.74
C ARG A 459 -44.02 20.90 -12.22
N THR A 460 -43.05 20.36 -11.49
CA THR A 460 -43.08 18.96 -11.03
C THR A 460 -43.56 18.84 -9.58
N ARG A 461 -43.98 19.94 -8.96
CA ARG A 461 -44.52 19.98 -7.59
C ARG A 461 -45.89 19.28 -7.56
N ILE A 462 -46.07 18.41 -6.57
CA ILE A 462 -47.35 17.72 -6.34
C ILE A 462 -48.06 18.33 -5.15
N SER A 463 -49.34 18.66 -5.33
CA SER A 463 -50.18 19.23 -4.27
C SER A 463 -50.31 18.27 -3.08
N GLY A 464 -50.12 18.78 -1.86
CA GLY A 464 -50.20 17.99 -0.63
C GLY A 464 -48.97 17.13 -0.29
N VAL A 465 -47.92 17.16 -1.13
CA VAL A 465 -46.62 16.54 -0.86
C VAL A 465 -45.59 17.67 -0.66
N PRO A 466 -45.03 17.87 0.54
CA PRO A 466 -44.06 18.93 0.75
C PRO A 466 -42.78 18.62 -0.03
N ASP A 467 -42.24 19.68 -0.63
CA ASP A 467 -41.03 19.58 -1.43
C ASP A 467 -39.81 19.91 -0.55
N ARG A 468 -38.82 19.03 -0.58
CA ARG A 468 -37.61 19.07 0.24
C ARG A 468 -36.43 18.86 -0.70
N GLY A 469 -35.94 19.96 -1.25
CA GLY A 469 -34.91 19.96 -2.29
C GLY A 469 -33.50 20.21 -1.76
N ILE A 470 -32.52 19.46 -2.28
CA ILE A 470 -31.10 19.69 -2.03
C ILE A 470 -30.42 20.03 -3.36
N LEU A 471 -29.77 21.18 -3.43
CA LEU A 471 -29.08 21.67 -4.62
C LEU A 471 -27.57 21.65 -4.43
N PHE A 472 -26.88 20.76 -5.13
CA PHE A 472 -25.42 20.61 -5.07
C PHE A 472 -24.71 21.58 -6.01
N VAL A 473 -23.96 22.54 -5.48
CA VAL A 473 -23.25 23.60 -6.21
C VAL A 473 -21.72 23.49 -6.04
N PRO A 474 -20.90 24.12 -6.91
CA PRO A 474 -19.46 23.89 -6.91
C PRO A 474 -18.65 24.62 -5.82
N SER A 475 -19.12 25.77 -5.29
CA SER A 475 -18.40 26.52 -4.25
C SER A 475 -19.30 27.31 -3.30
N ILE A 476 -18.74 27.79 -2.18
CA ILE A 476 -19.44 28.63 -1.18
C ILE A 476 -20.06 29.86 -1.84
N ALA A 477 -19.28 30.54 -2.68
CA ALA A 477 -19.75 31.69 -3.43
C ALA A 477 -20.98 31.38 -4.30
N HIS A 478 -21.05 30.18 -4.91
CA HIS A 478 -22.25 29.78 -5.67
C HIS A 478 -23.43 29.54 -4.73
N ALA A 479 -23.22 28.92 -3.58
CA ALA A 479 -24.30 28.67 -2.63
C ALA A 479 -24.93 29.98 -2.13
N ASP A 480 -24.08 30.92 -1.72
CA ASP A 480 -24.47 32.24 -1.23
C ASP A 480 -25.14 33.09 -2.34
N ALA A 481 -24.67 32.98 -3.58
CA ALA A 481 -25.26 33.70 -4.70
C ALA A 481 -26.60 33.08 -5.15
N TYR A 482 -26.73 31.75 -5.13
CA TYR A 482 -27.86 31.04 -5.72
C TYR A 482 -29.07 31.03 -4.78
N ALA A 483 -28.86 30.87 -3.48
CA ALA A 483 -29.95 30.83 -2.49
C ALA A 483 -30.93 32.02 -2.57
N PRO A 484 -30.50 33.31 -2.58
CA PRO A 484 -31.42 34.44 -2.67
C PRO A 484 -32.14 34.50 -4.03
N ILE A 485 -31.47 34.13 -5.13
CA ILE A 485 -32.06 34.11 -6.47
C ILE A 485 -33.17 33.04 -6.55
N LEU A 486 -32.87 31.83 -6.09
CA LEU A 486 -33.82 30.72 -6.05
C LEU A 486 -34.98 31.01 -5.10
N SER A 487 -34.74 31.66 -3.96
CA SER A 487 -35.81 32.11 -3.06
C SER A 487 -36.78 33.05 -3.76
N GLY A 488 -36.26 33.99 -4.56
CA GLY A 488 -37.08 34.91 -5.36
C GLY A 488 -37.91 34.19 -6.43
N TYR A 489 -37.35 33.20 -7.13
CA TYR A 489 -38.07 32.46 -8.18
C TYR A 489 -39.07 31.44 -7.63
N LEU A 490 -38.71 30.71 -6.58
CA LEU A 490 -39.59 29.71 -5.95
C LEU A 490 -40.66 30.36 -5.08
N LYS A 491 -40.44 31.60 -4.60
CA LYS A 491 -41.24 32.28 -3.57
C LYS A 491 -41.28 31.48 -2.26
N GLU A 492 -40.20 30.75 -1.98
CA GLU A 492 -40.02 29.89 -0.81
C GLU A 492 -38.68 30.23 -0.15
N GLU A 493 -38.51 29.82 1.10
CA GLU A 493 -37.23 29.99 1.79
C GLU A 493 -36.21 28.96 1.28
N VAL A 494 -35.09 29.46 0.72
CA VAL A 494 -33.93 28.66 0.32
C VAL A 494 -32.74 29.05 1.21
N ARG A 495 -32.19 28.09 1.96
CA ARG A 495 -31.06 28.34 2.87
C ARG A 495 -29.77 27.75 2.32
N VAL A 496 -28.64 28.33 2.72
CA VAL A 496 -27.31 27.79 2.43
C VAL A 496 -26.88 26.86 3.55
N TYR A 497 -26.25 25.73 3.20
CA TYR A 497 -25.67 24.78 4.14
C TYR A 497 -24.26 24.35 3.71
N HIS A 498 -23.24 24.76 4.48
CA HIS A 498 -21.84 24.36 4.28
C HIS A 498 -21.04 24.37 5.58
N GLY A 499 -20.06 23.46 5.69
CA GLY A 499 -19.21 23.37 6.87
C GLY A 499 -18.40 24.65 7.08
N GLY A 500 -18.54 25.28 8.24
CA GLY A 500 -17.81 26.48 8.66
C GLY A 500 -18.66 27.72 8.94
N SER A 501 -19.97 27.70 8.71
CA SER A 501 -20.87 28.79 9.15
C SER A 501 -21.38 28.55 10.57
N THR A 502 -21.62 29.63 11.33
CA THR A 502 -22.27 29.57 12.66
C THR A 502 -23.76 29.18 12.59
N SER A 503 -24.33 29.08 11.39
CA SER A 503 -25.74 28.72 11.12
C SER A 503 -25.99 27.22 10.89
N ASP A 504 -24.95 26.39 10.89
CA ASP A 504 -24.96 24.98 10.43
C ASP A 504 -26.02 24.09 11.13
N PRO A 505 -26.16 24.08 12.48
CA PRO A 505 -27.15 23.22 13.14
C PRO A 505 -28.59 23.66 12.86
N SER A 506 -28.84 24.98 12.89
CA SER A 506 -30.19 25.54 12.74
C SER A 506 -30.79 25.31 11.34
N THR A 507 -29.98 25.38 10.28
CA THR A 507 -30.44 25.09 8.91
C THR A 507 -30.70 23.60 8.73
N TYR A 508 -29.86 22.74 9.30
CA TYR A 508 -30.08 21.29 9.27
C TYR A 508 -31.34 20.89 10.03
N GLU A 509 -31.55 21.42 11.23
CA GLU A 509 -32.77 21.21 12.03
C GLU A 509 -34.00 21.76 11.30
N TRP A 510 -33.94 22.97 10.76
CA TRP A 510 -35.01 23.55 9.96
C TRP A 510 -35.38 22.68 8.75
N PHE A 511 -34.40 22.14 8.03
CA PHE A 511 -34.65 21.32 6.84
C PHE A 511 -35.27 19.96 7.22
N ASN A 512 -34.85 19.37 8.34
CA ASN A 512 -35.31 18.05 8.81
C ASN A 512 -36.51 18.08 9.77
N ASP A 513 -37.02 19.26 10.14
CA ASP A 513 -38.11 19.42 11.09
C ASP A 513 -39.37 18.64 10.68
N GLN A 514 -39.69 17.60 11.46
CA GLN A 514 -40.80 16.69 11.23
C GLN A 514 -42.17 17.27 11.62
N ASN A 515 -42.22 18.36 12.39
CA ASN A 515 -43.48 19.00 12.76
C ASN A 515 -44.21 19.57 11.54
N THR A 516 -43.52 19.74 10.41
CA THR A 516 -44.10 20.24 9.16
C THR A 516 -45.05 19.28 8.42
N PHE A 517 -45.41 18.13 8.98
CA PHE A 517 -46.38 17.22 8.36
C PHE A 517 -47.71 17.14 9.11
N ALA A 518 -47.86 17.84 10.23
CA ALA A 518 -49.02 17.72 11.10
C ALA A 518 -50.29 18.32 10.47
N THR A 519 -50.22 19.54 9.92
CA THR A 519 -51.39 20.24 9.37
C THR A 519 -51.36 20.37 7.85
N LYS A 520 -52.51 20.66 7.21
CA LYS A 520 -52.59 20.95 5.77
C LYS A 520 -51.69 22.14 5.38
N LYS A 521 -51.64 23.17 6.22
CA LYS A 521 -50.80 24.36 6.02
C LYS A 521 -49.30 24.01 6.04
N ASP A 522 -48.91 23.01 6.83
CA ASP A 522 -47.52 22.59 6.90
C ASP A 522 -47.12 21.68 5.71
N ARG A 523 -48.06 20.91 5.17
CA ARG A 523 -47.85 20.09 3.95
C ARG A 523 -47.57 20.93 2.70
N ASP A 524 -47.98 22.18 2.70
CA ASP A 524 -47.72 23.14 1.63
C ASP A 524 -46.43 23.96 1.87
N GLN A 525 -45.67 23.69 2.96
CA GLN A 525 -44.38 24.35 3.20
C GLN A 525 -43.27 23.60 2.47
N HIS A 526 -42.68 24.23 1.46
CA HIS A 526 -41.56 23.70 0.71
C HIS A 526 -40.24 24.28 1.26
N LYS A 527 -39.19 23.46 1.35
CA LYS A 527 -37.88 23.87 1.91
C LYS A 527 -36.78 23.41 0.98
N TYR A 528 -35.81 24.28 0.75
CA TYR A 528 -34.68 23.98 -0.12
C TYR A 528 -33.38 24.37 0.54
N VAL A 529 -32.35 23.56 0.34
CA VAL A 529 -30.98 23.87 0.78
C VAL A 529 -30.02 23.85 -0.40
N VAL A 530 -29.13 24.84 -0.45
CA VAL A 530 -28.01 24.89 -1.40
C VAL A 530 -26.75 24.45 -0.68
N VAL A 531 -26.10 23.42 -1.22
CA VAL A 531 -25.00 22.68 -0.57
C VAL A 531 -23.84 22.53 -1.54
N ILE A 532 -22.61 22.63 -1.06
CA ILE A 532 -21.44 22.65 -1.97
C ILE A 532 -20.84 21.25 -2.04
N ARG A 533 -20.36 20.89 -0.88
CA ARG A 533 -20.18 19.55 -0.40
C ARG A 533 -21.07 19.58 0.82
N MET A 534 -22.24 18.93 0.80
CA MET A 534 -22.64 18.35 2.09
C MET A 534 -21.41 17.60 2.57
N LEU A 535 -21.10 17.69 3.85
CA LEU A 535 -20.19 16.77 4.53
C LEU A 535 -20.20 15.47 3.73
N HIS A 536 -19.12 15.12 3.01
CA HIS A 536 -19.04 13.90 2.17
C HIS A 536 -19.19 12.61 3.04
N GLN A 537 -19.70 12.78 4.26
CA GLN A 537 -19.32 12.24 5.54
C GLN A 537 -20.43 12.67 6.55
N GLY A 538 -21.70 12.31 6.32
CA GLY A 538 -22.59 12.09 7.46
C GLY A 538 -23.70 13.06 7.87
N SER A 539 -24.28 13.88 7.00
CA SER A 539 -25.58 14.52 7.30
C SER A 539 -26.73 13.65 6.77
N ASP A 540 -27.61 13.16 7.65
CA ASP A 540 -28.76 12.32 7.26
C ASP A 540 -30.04 13.15 7.02
N THR A 541 -30.32 13.47 5.75
CA THR A 541 -31.55 14.17 5.36
C THR A 541 -32.57 13.22 4.74
N ARG A 542 -33.27 12.44 5.57
CA ARG A 542 -34.27 11.46 5.09
C ARG A 542 -35.44 12.11 4.32
N ALA A 543 -35.81 13.33 4.71
CA ALA A 543 -36.95 14.05 4.15
C ALA A 543 -36.75 14.53 2.69
N ALA A 544 -35.50 14.60 2.20
CA ALA A 544 -35.22 15.13 0.88
C ALA A 544 -35.86 14.28 -0.22
N ASN A 545 -36.75 14.85 -1.04
CA ASN A 545 -37.41 14.18 -2.17
C ASN A 545 -37.04 14.80 -3.52
N GLN A 546 -36.10 15.74 -3.52
CA GLN A 546 -35.56 16.32 -4.74
C GLN A 546 -34.07 16.58 -4.60
N ILE A 547 -33.30 16.16 -5.60
CA ILE A 547 -31.86 16.43 -5.71
C ILE A 547 -31.63 17.19 -7.01
N VAL A 548 -30.93 18.31 -6.93
CA VAL A 548 -30.48 19.09 -8.09
C VAL A 548 -28.95 19.09 -8.10
N LEU A 549 -28.36 18.65 -9.21
CA LEU A 549 -26.93 18.58 -9.41
C LEU A 549 -26.52 19.76 -10.30
N LEU A 550 -25.86 20.75 -9.71
CA LEU A 550 -25.31 21.94 -10.39
C LEU A 550 -23.78 21.98 -10.32
N LYS A 551 -23.14 20.98 -9.68
CA LYS A 551 -21.68 20.88 -9.53
C LYS A 551 -21.12 19.78 -10.43
N PRO A 552 -20.03 20.04 -11.18
CA PRO A 552 -19.40 18.99 -11.96
C PRO A 552 -18.85 17.91 -11.04
N TYR A 553 -19.24 16.67 -11.29
CA TYR A 553 -18.60 15.50 -10.70
C TYR A 553 -17.42 15.10 -11.61
N GLY A 554 -16.29 14.70 -11.02
CA GLY A 554 -15.17 14.19 -11.81
C GLY A 554 -15.36 12.71 -12.12
N TYR A 555 -14.87 12.23 -13.26
CA TYR A 555 -14.77 10.79 -13.60
C TYR A 555 -13.89 9.98 -12.62
N SER A 556 -13.26 10.66 -11.65
CA SER A 556 -12.55 10.08 -10.52
C SER A 556 -13.43 9.24 -9.58
N PRO A 557 -12.84 8.31 -8.80
CA PRO A 557 -13.50 7.60 -7.70
C PRO A 557 -14.35 8.46 -6.79
N SER A 558 -13.78 9.61 -6.40
CA SER A 558 -14.43 10.56 -5.51
C SER A 558 -15.67 11.18 -6.15
N GLY A 559 -15.69 11.40 -7.46
CA GLY A 559 -16.82 12.03 -8.13
C GLY A 559 -18.00 11.08 -8.29
N PHE A 560 -17.79 9.84 -8.76
CA PHE A 560 -18.86 8.85 -8.82
C PHE A 560 -19.39 8.47 -7.43
N GLY A 561 -18.48 8.21 -6.46
CA GLY A 561 -18.89 7.94 -5.08
C GLY A 561 -19.75 9.07 -4.52
N SER A 562 -19.35 10.32 -4.77
CA SER A 562 -20.14 11.49 -4.39
C SER A 562 -21.50 11.56 -5.08
N LEU A 563 -21.58 11.21 -6.36
CA LEU A 563 -22.83 11.20 -7.10
C LEU A 563 -23.83 10.20 -6.49
N VAL A 564 -23.39 8.95 -6.29
CA VAL A 564 -24.22 7.88 -5.69
C VAL A 564 -24.62 8.24 -4.27
N GLN A 565 -23.69 8.78 -3.46
CA GLN A 565 -24.00 9.22 -2.10
C GLN A 565 -25.00 10.39 -2.08
N ASN A 566 -24.87 11.36 -3.00
CA ASN A 566 -25.74 12.53 -3.08
C ASN A 566 -27.14 12.15 -3.58
N GLY A 567 -27.24 11.34 -4.64
CA GLY A 567 -28.51 10.78 -5.10
C GLY A 567 -29.17 9.88 -4.04
N GLY A 568 -28.36 9.08 -3.35
CA GLY A 568 -28.79 8.20 -2.27
C GLY A 568 -29.36 8.91 -1.04
N ARG A 569 -29.15 10.22 -0.86
CA ARG A 569 -29.84 11.01 0.19
C ARG A 569 -31.35 11.01 -0.04
N ALA A 570 -31.77 11.20 -1.28
CA ALA A 570 -33.17 11.13 -1.65
C ALA A 570 -33.67 9.69 -1.84
N GLY A 571 -32.77 8.71 -1.94
CA GLY A 571 -33.11 7.29 -1.85
C GLY A 571 -33.50 6.79 -0.45
N ARG A 572 -33.41 7.62 0.60
CA ARG A 572 -33.82 7.20 1.96
C ARG A 572 -35.35 7.20 2.12
N PRO A 573 -35.96 6.12 2.66
CA PRO A 573 -37.37 6.12 3.01
C PRO A 573 -37.69 7.18 4.06
N PHE A 574 -38.83 7.85 3.91
CA PHE A 574 -39.32 8.85 4.85
C PHE A 574 -40.86 8.89 4.84
N GLU A 575 -41.48 9.24 5.96
CA GLU A 575 -42.95 9.30 6.04
C GLU A 575 -43.48 10.26 4.97
N ARG A 576 -44.48 9.82 4.20
CA ARG A 576 -45.13 10.62 3.14
C ARG A 576 -44.17 11.13 2.05
N LYS A 577 -43.08 10.40 1.83
CA LYS A 577 -42.21 10.58 0.66
C LYS A 577 -42.46 9.44 -0.33
N PRO A 578 -43.45 9.61 -1.24
CA PRO A 578 -43.83 8.55 -2.17
C PRO A 578 -42.80 8.32 -3.28
N TYR A 579 -41.92 9.29 -3.55
CA TYR A 579 -40.90 9.23 -4.58
C TYR A 579 -39.75 10.20 -4.30
N PHE A 580 -38.73 10.19 -5.16
CA PHE A 580 -37.79 11.28 -5.29
C PHE A 580 -37.50 11.66 -6.73
N ARG A 581 -36.94 12.86 -6.94
CA ARG A 581 -36.59 13.43 -8.25
C ARG A 581 -35.11 13.78 -8.29
N LEU A 582 -34.46 13.55 -9.45
CA LEU A 582 -33.06 13.88 -9.69
C LEU A 582 -32.93 14.75 -10.93
N TYR A 583 -32.48 15.99 -10.73
CA TYR A 583 -32.23 16.96 -11.79
C TYR A 583 -30.73 17.11 -11.98
N ASP A 584 -30.21 16.58 -13.08
CA ASP A 584 -28.79 16.64 -13.41
C ASP A 584 -28.49 17.65 -14.50
N TYR A 585 -28.07 18.84 -14.08
CA TYR A 585 -27.55 19.89 -14.96
C TYR A 585 -26.03 19.74 -15.19
N THR A 586 -25.45 18.60 -14.83
CA THR A 586 -24.01 18.37 -15.01
C THR A 586 -23.72 17.44 -16.18
N GLY A 587 -24.75 16.75 -16.68
CA GLY A 587 -24.59 15.68 -17.66
C GLY A 587 -23.87 14.45 -17.10
N PHE A 588 -23.50 14.44 -15.82
CA PHE A 588 -22.64 13.42 -15.24
C PHE A 588 -23.43 12.21 -14.70
N ALA A 589 -24.73 12.38 -14.39
CA ALA A 589 -25.65 11.28 -14.21
C ALA A 589 -25.77 10.43 -15.49
N ARG A 590 -25.33 10.93 -16.64
CA ARG A 590 -25.13 10.10 -17.84
C ARG A 590 -24.22 8.91 -17.54
N VAL A 591 -23.22 9.01 -16.66
CA VAL A 591 -22.39 7.86 -16.21
C VAL A 591 -23.20 6.81 -15.42
N LEU A 592 -24.28 7.23 -14.75
CA LEU A 592 -25.23 6.29 -14.14
C LEU A 592 -26.09 5.56 -15.18
N VAL A 593 -26.23 6.10 -16.39
CA VAL A 593 -27.10 5.58 -17.46
C VAL A 593 -26.37 5.33 -18.80
N GLU A 594 -25.03 5.39 -18.82
CA GLU A 594 -24.19 5.31 -20.02
C GLU A 594 -24.18 3.86 -20.53
N GLY A 595 -24.38 3.70 -21.84
CA GLY A 595 -24.92 2.47 -22.47
C GLY A 595 -26.35 2.61 -22.97
N ILE A 596 -26.98 3.78 -22.76
CA ILE A 596 -28.30 4.13 -23.27
C ILE A 596 -28.17 5.48 -24.00
N GLU A 597 -28.02 5.45 -25.32
CA GLU A 597 -27.67 6.64 -26.12
C GLU A 597 -28.80 7.68 -26.28
N SER A 598 -29.96 7.53 -25.63
CA SER A 598 -31.19 8.21 -26.08
C SER A 598 -32.30 8.42 -25.04
N ILE A 599 -32.00 8.56 -23.76
CA ILE A 599 -33.04 8.86 -22.76
C ILE A 599 -33.31 10.36 -22.72
N ILE A 600 -34.54 10.77 -23.04
CA ILE A 600 -35.10 12.10 -22.75
C ILE A 600 -36.27 11.87 -21.79
N VAL A 601 -36.09 12.09 -20.49
CA VAL A 601 -37.22 11.96 -19.54
C VAL A 601 -38.01 13.26 -19.49
N GLU A 602 -39.02 13.40 -20.32
CA GLU A 602 -39.93 14.56 -20.24
C GLU A 602 -40.89 14.42 -19.05
N SER A 603 -41.02 15.47 -18.24
CA SER A 603 -41.89 15.44 -17.06
C SER A 603 -43.37 15.60 -17.42
N PHE A 604 -44.18 14.84 -16.68
CA PHE A 604 -45.63 14.96 -16.42
C PHE A 604 -46.22 16.38 -16.56
N ASP A 605 -47.41 16.46 -17.18
CA ASP A 605 -48.35 17.57 -16.95
C ASP A 605 -49.33 17.14 -15.83
N PRO A 606 -49.23 17.72 -14.61
CA PRO A 606 -50.09 17.37 -13.49
C PRO A 606 -51.56 17.73 -13.63
N SER A 607 -51.94 18.42 -14.71
CA SER A 607 -53.29 18.95 -14.84
C SER A 607 -54.33 17.95 -15.35
N SER A 608 -53.93 16.79 -15.91
CA SER A 608 -54.88 15.89 -16.59
C SER A 608 -55.45 14.74 -15.74
N ASP A 609 -54.69 14.10 -14.84
CA ASP A 609 -55.07 12.78 -14.29
C ASP A 609 -54.78 12.58 -12.78
N GLY A 610 -55.35 13.45 -11.92
CA GLY A 610 -55.47 13.21 -10.47
C GLY A 610 -54.19 12.86 -9.68
N PRO A 611 -54.31 12.51 -8.37
CA PRO A 611 -53.16 12.22 -7.50
C PRO A 611 -52.46 10.86 -7.73
N GLY A 612 -52.65 10.21 -8.89
CA GLY A 612 -52.22 8.82 -9.13
C GLY A 612 -51.57 8.55 -10.49
N GLY A 613 -51.32 9.56 -11.32
CA GLY A 613 -50.71 9.38 -12.64
C GLY A 613 -49.30 8.78 -12.59
N ILE A 614 -49.06 7.72 -13.37
CA ILE A 614 -47.75 7.08 -13.54
C ILE A 614 -46.84 8.04 -14.34
N PRO A 615 -45.58 8.29 -13.92
CA PRO A 615 -44.63 9.10 -14.69
C PRO A 615 -44.46 8.56 -16.12
N ARG A 616 -44.12 9.41 -17.11
CA ARG A 616 -43.72 8.99 -18.45
C ARG A 616 -42.21 9.14 -18.59
N ILE A 617 -41.54 8.14 -19.17
CA ILE A 617 -40.11 8.12 -19.46
C ILE A 617 -39.94 7.91 -20.96
N VAL A 618 -39.38 8.87 -21.70
CA VAL A 618 -39.16 8.68 -23.15
C VAL A 618 -37.73 8.17 -23.41
N VAL A 619 -37.60 7.08 -24.16
CA VAL A 619 -36.31 6.54 -24.61
C VAL A 619 -36.39 6.22 -26.10
N ASN A 620 -35.49 6.77 -26.92
CA ASN A 620 -35.57 6.66 -28.39
C ASN A 620 -36.95 7.06 -28.95
N GLU A 621 -37.55 8.15 -28.46
CA GLU A 621 -38.89 8.59 -28.90
C GLU A 621 -40.05 7.63 -28.52
N GLU A 622 -39.75 6.50 -27.85
CA GLU A 622 -40.77 5.61 -27.28
C GLU A 622 -41.16 6.06 -25.87
N ASN A 623 -42.47 6.21 -25.65
CA ASN A 623 -43.03 6.41 -24.31
C ASN A 623 -42.95 5.12 -23.52
N LEU A 624 -42.05 5.08 -22.54
CA LEU A 624 -41.91 4.02 -21.56
C LEU A 624 -42.52 4.46 -20.23
N THR A 625 -43.27 3.59 -19.56
CA THR A 625 -43.52 3.76 -18.12
C THR A 625 -42.19 3.60 -17.36
N PRO A 626 -42.06 4.07 -16.09
CA PRO A 626 -40.92 3.79 -15.19
C PRO A 626 -40.49 2.33 -15.14
N LEU A 627 -41.41 1.48 -15.54
CA LEU A 627 -41.46 0.05 -15.43
C LEU A 627 -41.04 -0.62 -16.75
N GLN A 628 -41.46 -0.08 -17.91
CA GLN A 628 -40.91 -0.42 -19.24
C GLN A 628 -39.46 0.06 -19.41
N PHE A 629 -39.13 1.23 -18.85
CA PHE A 629 -37.76 1.71 -18.76
C PHE A 629 -36.88 0.71 -18.02
N ARG A 630 -37.38 0.12 -16.93
CA ARG A 630 -36.69 -0.92 -16.16
C ARG A 630 -36.44 -2.20 -16.97
N GLY A 631 -37.36 -2.63 -17.82
CA GLY A 631 -37.18 -3.80 -18.71
C GLY A 631 -36.09 -3.55 -19.75
N LYS A 632 -36.21 -2.46 -20.52
CA LYS A 632 -35.17 -2.06 -21.49
C LYS A 632 -33.82 -1.81 -20.81
N TYR A 633 -33.80 -1.22 -19.61
CA TYR A 633 -32.58 -1.04 -18.81
C TYR A 633 -31.96 -2.36 -18.35
N TYR A 634 -32.71 -3.44 -18.12
CA TYR A 634 -32.08 -4.73 -17.79
C TYR A 634 -31.56 -5.44 -19.04
N ASP A 635 -32.32 -5.41 -20.14
CA ASP A 635 -31.94 -6.06 -21.39
C ASP A 635 -30.73 -5.38 -22.04
N LEU A 636 -30.67 -4.04 -22.01
CA LEU A 636 -29.55 -3.26 -22.57
C LEU A 636 -28.23 -3.47 -21.81
N PHE A 637 -28.26 -3.82 -20.52
CA PHE A 637 -27.05 -3.99 -19.71
C PHE A 637 -26.65 -5.45 -19.51
N ARG A 638 -27.46 -6.38 -20.03
CA ARG A 638 -27.14 -7.82 -20.02
C ARG A 638 -26.01 -8.16 -21.00
N GLU A 639 -25.83 -7.34 -22.05
CA GLU A 639 -24.86 -7.55 -23.14
C GLU A 639 -23.79 -6.44 -23.25
N ASN A 640 -23.81 -5.42 -22.40
CA ASN A 640 -22.90 -4.27 -22.52
C ASN A 640 -21.46 -4.59 -22.07
N GLU A 641 -20.67 -5.16 -22.98
CA GLU A 641 -19.19 -5.07 -23.04
C GLU A 641 -18.71 -3.62 -23.35
N THR A 642 -19.63 -2.70 -23.64
CA THR A 642 -19.41 -1.30 -24.09
C THR A 642 -18.85 -0.34 -23.05
N TYR A 643 -18.49 -0.81 -21.84
CA TYR A 643 -17.53 -0.07 -20.98
C TYR A 643 -16.10 -0.14 -21.51
N ALA A 644 -15.88 -0.84 -22.62
CA ALA A 644 -14.81 -0.56 -23.54
C ALA A 644 -14.98 0.84 -24.17
N THR A 645 -14.63 1.89 -23.42
CA THR A 645 -13.67 2.81 -24.06
C THR A 645 -12.56 1.91 -24.62
N LYS A 646 -11.97 2.19 -25.78
CA LYS A 646 -10.77 1.45 -26.24
C LYS A 646 -9.64 1.38 -25.16
N PHE A 647 -9.81 2.10 -24.05
CA PHE A 647 -8.88 2.38 -22.97
C PHE A 647 -9.53 2.25 -21.57
N PRO A 648 -9.93 1.03 -21.13
CA PRO A 648 -10.72 0.80 -19.92
C PRO A 648 -10.05 1.23 -18.59
N PHE A 649 -8.80 1.69 -18.63
CA PHE A 649 -7.99 2.06 -17.48
C PHE A 649 -7.62 3.56 -17.42
N PHE A 650 -8.14 4.39 -18.34
CA PHE A 650 -7.71 5.78 -18.47
C PHE A 650 -8.23 6.69 -17.34
N ASP A 651 -7.34 7.15 -16.46
CA ASP A 651 -7.58 8.25 -15.50
C ASP A 651 -6.75 9.48 -15.91
N LEU A 652 -7.41 10.57 -16.28
CA LEU A 652 -6.76 11.82 -16.73
C LEU A 652 -5.71 12.32 -15.74
N GLY A 653 -6.02 12.32 -14.43
CA GLY A 653 -5.13 12.86 -13.41
C GLY A 653 -3.90 11.98 -13.22
N VAL A 654 -4.10 10.66 -13.24
CA VAL A 654 -3.00 9.68 -13.17
C VAL A 654 -2.13 9.76 -14.43
N PHE A 655 -2.76 9.86 -15.60
CA PHE A 655 -2.04 10.02 -16.87
C PHE A 655 -1.24 11.32 -16.92
N GLN A 656 -1.85 12.46 -16.62
CA GLN A 656 -1.19 13.76 -16.64
C GLN A 656 -0.01 13.85 -15.65
N HIS A 657 -0.19 13.33 -14.44
CA HIS A 657 0.84 13.39 -13.40
C HIS A 657 1.86 12.25 -13.48
N GLY A 658 1.53 11.16 -14.17
CA GLY A 658 2.36 9.96 -14.33
C GLY A 658 2.91 9.80 -15.74
N ALA A 659 2.22 9.06 -16.60
CA ALA A 659 2.73 8.68 -17.93
C ALA A 659 3.01 9.88 -18.86
N LEU A 660 2.12 10.88 -18.94
CA LEU A 660 2.33 12.07 -19.77
C LEU A 660 3.51 12.91 -19.29
N ARG A 661 3.67 13.02 -17.96
CA ARG A 661 4.83 13.68 -17.36
C ARG A 661 6.11 12.92 -17.69
N SER A 662 6.08 11.60 -17.58
CA SER A 662 7.20 10.73 -17.95
C SER A 662 7.56 10.86 -19.42
N LEU A 663 6.58 10.80 -20.32
CA LEU A 663 6.77 10.99 -21.76
C LEU A 663 7.38 12.37 -22.07
N HIS A 664 6.95 13.42 -21.38
CA HIS A 664 7.56 14.74 -21.49
C HIS A 664 9.03 14.75 -21.05
N GLU A 665 9.36 14.10 -19.94
CA GLU A 665 10.75 13.96 -19.48
C GLU A 665 11.57 13.13 -20.49
N GLU A 666 10.95 12.16 -21.14
CA GLU A 666 11.58 11.27 -22.11
C GLU A 666 11.78 11.89 -23.49
N ALA A 667 10.98 12.89 -23.84
CA ALA A 667 11.10 13.65 -25.09
C ALA A 667 12.51 14.25 -25.31
N TYR A 668 13.14 14.73 -24.24
CA TYR A 668 14.51 15.25 -24.28
C TYR A 668 15.52 14.22 -24.76
N ASN A 669 15.31 12.95 -24.42
CA ASN A 669 16.21 11.86 -24.79
C ASN A 669 16.09 11.51 -26.28
N TYR A 670 14.98 11.89 -26.91
CA TYR A 670 14.76 11.79 -28.34
C TYR A 670 15.09 13.10 -29.08
N SER A 671 15.93 13.96 -28.47
CA SER A 671 16.31 15.27 -29.01
C SER A 671 15.13 16.24 -29.23
N VAL A 672 13.99 16.00 -28.59
CA VAL A 672 12.82 16.88 -28.65
C VAL A 672 12.89 17.89 -27.49
N LYS A 673 13.34 19.11 -27.80
CA LYS A 673 13.64 20.14 -26.77
C LYS A 673 12.41 20.71 -26.06
N LEU A 674 11.23 20.67 -26.70
CA LEU A 674 10.01 21.31 -26.20
C LEU A 674 8.79 20.44 -26.51
N PHE A 675 8.53 19.42 -25.69
CA PHE A 675 7.33 18.59 -25.84
C PHE A 675 6.02 19.40 -25.89
N GLY A 676 5.95 20.52 -25.17
CA GLY A 676 4.75 21.36 -25.10
C GLY A 676 4.54 22.30 -26.31
N ASN A 677 5.58 22.60 -27.09
CA ASN A 677 5.50 23.63 -28.13
C ASN A 677 5.70 23.01 -29.53
N GLY A 678 5.00 23.55 -30.52
CA GLY A 678 5.07 23.05 -31.90
C GLY A 678 4.62 21.60 -31.99
N ASP A 679 5.35 20.80 -32.76
CA ASP A 679 5.04 19.39 -33.06
C ASP A 679 5.73 18.41 -32.09
N GLY A 680 6.18 18.89 -30.92
CA GLY A 680 7.03 18.11 -30.00
C GLY A 680 6.39 16.81 -29.48
N ALA A 681 5.07 16.78 -29.26
CA ALA A 681 4.37 15.57 -28.86
C ALA A 681 4.32 14.53 -30.00
N GLN A 682 4.04 14.97 -31.22
CA GLN A 682 4.12 14.12 -32.42
C GLN A 682 5.54 13.59 -32.62
N GLU A 683 6.54 14.49 -32.59
CA GLU A 683 7.93 14.14 -32.87
C GLU A 683 8.47 13.06 -31.91
N VAL A 684 8.14 13.14 -30.61
CA VAL A 684 8.55 12.09 -29.68
C VAL A 684 7.81 10.77 -29.92
N LEU A 685 6.51 10.81 -30.21
CA LEU A 685 5.71 9.60 -30.43
C LEU A 685 6.09 8.90 -31.74
N THR A 686 6.38 9.63 -32.82
CA THR A 686 6.91 9.07 -34.07
C THR A 686 8.28 8.43 -33.85
N LYS A 687 9.17 9.06 -33.07
CA LYS A 687 10.48 8.47 -32.73
C LYS A 687 10.33 7.21 -31.89
N LEU A 688 9.38 7.17 -30.95
CA LEU A 688 9.06 5.98 -30.17
C LEU A 688 8.48 4.85 -31.04
N ALA A 689 7.55 5.17 -31.94
CA ALA A 689 7.01 4.20 -32.89
C ALA A 689 8.10 3.64 -33.80
N LYS A 690 9.06 4.46 -34.24
CA LYS A 690 10.21 3.98 -35.01
C LYS A 690 11.07 2.99 -34.21
N VAL A 691 11.35 3.27 -32.94
CA VAL A 691 12.07 2.32 -32.05
C VAL A 691 11.27 1.03 -31.88
N LEU A 692 9.94 1.13 -31.76
CA LEU A 692 9.05 -0.03 -31.71
C LEU A 692 9.18 -0.88 -32.99
N THR A 693 9.11 -0.26 -34.17
CA THR A 693 9.24 -0.96 -35.47
C THR A 693 10.63 -1.59 -35.66
N GLU A 694 11.70 -0.88 -35.28
CA GLU A 694 13.07 -1.39 -35.39
C GLU A 694 13.30 -2.63 -34.52
N ARG A 695 12.62 -2.71 -33.38
CA ARG A 695 12.82 -3.78 -32.41
C ARG A 695 11.82 -4.92 -32.48
N PHE A 696 10.57 -4.59 -32.79
CA PHE A 696 9.46 -5.51 -32.91
C PHE A 696 8.91 -5.41 -34.34
N PRO A 697 9.66 -5.90 -35.34
CA PRO A 697 9.29 -5.75 -36.74
C PRO A 697 8.04 -6.58 -37.05
N CYS A 698 6.87 -5.94 -37.06
CA CYS A 698 5.60 -6.53 -37.49
C CYS A 698 4.74 -5.52 -38.25
N PRO A 699 3.78 -6.00 -39.06
CA PRO A 699 2.90 -5.13 -39.84
C PRO A 699 2.16 -4.09 -38.99
N GLU A 700 1.78 -4.44 -37.76
CA GLU A 700 1.07 -3.54 -36.84
C GLU A 700 1.96 -2.38 -36.37
N ALA A 701 3.25 -2.62 -36.14
CA ALA A 701 4.20 -1.57 -35.75
C ALA A 701 4.52 -0.63 -36.92
N GLU A 702 4.63 -1.16 -38.15
CA GLU A 702 4.81 -0.38 -39.38
C GLU A 702 3.56 0.46 -39.71
N ASP A 703 2.37 -0.13 -39.58
CA ASP A 703 1.09 0.56 -39.74
C ASP A 703 0.94 1.69 -38.72
N LEU A 704 1.25 1.44 -37.44
CA LEU A 704 1.18 2.47 -36.40
C LEU A 704 2.10 3.65 -36.70
N LEU A 705 3.35 3.38 -37.14
CA LEU A 705 4.30 4.42 -37.55
C LEU A 705 3.76 5.23 -38.74
N SER A 706 3.25 4.56 -39.77
CA SER A 706 2.63 5.19 -40.94
C SER A 706 1.44 6.08 -40.56
N ARG A 707 0.57 5.60 -39.65
CA ARG A 707 -0.58 6.36 -39.14
C ARG A 707 -0.15 7.60 -38.37
N PHE A 708 0.92 7.54 -37.58
CA PHE A 708 1.47 8.70 -36.87
C PHE A 708 2.01 9.78 -37.82
N GLU A 709 2.56 9.36 -38.97
CA GLU A 709 3.13 10.25 -39.98
C GLU A 709 2.08 10.83 -40.93
N THR A 710 1.02 10.08 -41.26
CA THR A 710 0.11 10.42 -42.37
C THR A 710 -1.36 10.63 -41.99
N GLU A 711 -1.88 9.90 -41.00
CA GLU A 711 -3.32 9.88 -40.70
C GLU A 711 -3.70 10.68 -39.46
N TRP A 712 -2.83 10.70 -38.46
CA TRP A 712 -3.09 11.40 -37.22
C TRP A 712 -2.93 12.91 -37.35
N LYS A 713 -4.04 13.62 -37.13
CA LYS A 713 -4.14 15.08 -37.21
C LYS A 713 -3.62 15.73 -35.93
N TRP A 714 -2.30 15.72 -35.78
CA TRP A 714 -1.60 16.43 -34.71
C TRP A 714 -1.80 17.94 -34.83
N SER A 715 -2.00 18.61 -33.71
CA SER A 715 -2.04 20.06 -33.61
C SER A 715 -0.78 20.60 -32.95
N LYS A 716 -0.30 21.75 -33.46
CA LYS A 716 0.79 22.50 -32.82
C LYS A 716 0.38 22.86 -31.40
N GLY A 717 1.03 22.25 -30.41
CA GLY A 717 0.72 22.45 -29.00
C GLY A 717 -0.08 21.35 -28.32
N ASP A 718 -0.31 20.20 -28.95
CA ASP A 718 -0.98 19.05 -28.31
C ASP A 718 -0.30 18.65 -26.99
N GLY A 719 1.02 18.74 -26.90
CA GLY A 719 1.73 18.51 -25.64
C GLY A 719 1.39 19.50 -24.52
N THR A 720 1.09 20.78 -24.85
CA THR A 720 0.61 21.77 -23.88
C THR A 720 -0.87 21.60 -23.58
N ALA A 721 -1.67 21.37 -24.62
CA ALA A 721 -3.10 21.09 -24.49
C ALA A 721 -3.34 19.88 -23.57
N ALA A 722 -2.58 18.80 -23.74
CA ALA A 722 -2.68 17.62 -22.90
C ALA A 722 -2.25 17.87 -21.44
N LYS A 723 -1.20 18.66 -21.20
CA LYS A 723 -0.75 19.03 -19.84
C LYS A 723 -1.74 19.91 -19.10
N THR A 724 -2.42 20.79 -19.83
CA THR A 724 -3.37 21.77 -19.27
C THR A 724 -4.82 21.31 -19.34
N ALA A 725 -5.08 20.15 -19.95
CA ALA A 725 -6.40 19.62 -20.15
C ALA A 725 -7.13 19.43 -18.82
N LYS A 726 -8.36 19.93 -18.76
CA LYS A 726 -9.22 19.80 -17.57
C LYS A 726 -10.22 18.65 -17.68
N SER A 727 -10.20 17.94 -18.80
CA SER A 727 -11.11 16.85 -19.17
C SER A 727 -10.35 15.75 -19.91
N ALA A 728 -10.77 14.50 -19.68
CA ALA A 728 -10.33 13.31 -20.41
C ALA A 728 -10.77 13.35 -21.89
N ASP A 729 -11.71 14.24 -22.22
CA ASP A 729 -12.25 14.41 -23.58
C ASP A 729 -11.41 15.34 -24.44
N SER A 730 -10.33 15.90 -23.90
CA SER A 730 -9.37 16.65 -24.70
C SER A 730 -8.78 15.75 -25.77
N GLN A 731 -8.99 16.12 -27.04
CA GLN A 731 -8.46 15.41 -28.19
C GLN A 731 -6.94 15.14 -28.04
N ALA A 732 -6.17 16.14 -27.61
CA ALA A 732 -4.74 16.01 -27.38
C ALA A 732 -4.38 14.96 -26.32
N VAL A 733 -5.14 14.89 -25.22
CA VAL A 733 -4.93 13.88 -24.17
C VAL A 733 -5.21 12.48 -24.71
N ARG A 734 -6.35 12.33 -25.40
CA ARG A 734 -6.78 11.04 -25.96
C ARG A 734 -5.77 10.54 -26.99
N SER A 735 -5.37 11.38 -27.94
CA SER A 735 -4.42 10.99 -28.99
C SER A 735 -3.05 10.60 -28.44
N ILE A 736 -2.51 11.31 -27.43
CA ILE A 736 -1.24 10.93 -26.81
C ILE A 736 -1.38 9.62 -26.02
N TYR A 737 -2.48 9.43 -25.30
CA TYR A 737 -2.70 8.19 -24.55
C TYR A 737 -2.92 6.99 -25.48
N GLU A 738 -3.75 7.15 -26.52
CA GLU A 738 -3.97 6.20 -27.60
C GLU A 738 -2.65 5.72 -28.18
N ALA A 739 -1.73 6.65 -28.46
CA ALA A 739 -0.41 6.35 -29.01
C ALA A 739 0.39 5.42 -28.10
N VAL A 740 0.48 5.81 -26.84
CA VAL A 740 1.22 5.07 -25.82
C VAL A 740 0.62 3.68 -25.60
N PHE A 741 -0.71 3.58 -25.56
CA PHE A 741 -1.40 2.33 -25.36
C PHE A 741 -1.28 1.39 -26.57
N GLU A 742 -1.46 1.89 -27.80
CA GLU A 742 -1.29 1.07 -29.02
C GLU A 742 0.14 0.53 -29.13
N MET A 743 1.16 1.35 -28.86
CA MET A 743 2.57 0.88 -28.82
C MET A 743 2.78 -0.21 -27.75
N ALA A 744 2.23 -0.02 -26.55
CA ALA A 744 2.34 -1.01 -25.48
C ALA A 744 1.60 -2.32 -25.80
N ALA A 745 0.43 -2.24 -26.45
CA ALA A 745 -0.34 -3.40 -26.87
C ALA A 745 0.38 -4.21 -27.95
N ILE A 746 1.00 -3.53 -28.93
CA ILE A 746 1.86 -4.18 -29.92
C ILE A 746 3.03 -4.85 -29.22
N MET A 747 3.75 -4.16 -28.34
CA MET A 747 4.88 -4.78 -27.62
C MET A 747 4.45 -6.00 -26.79
N LYS A 748 3.26 -5.98 -26.21
CA LYS A 748 2.73 -7.09 -25.41
C LYS A 748 2.47 -8.37 -26.21
N SER A 749 2.28 -8.28 -27.53
CA SER A 749 2.11 -9.47 -28.37
C SER A 749 3.42 -10.26 -28.58
N PHE A 750 4.56 -9.73 -28.13
CA PHE A 750 5.86 -10.36 -28.19
C PHE A 750 6.29 -10.93 -26.83
N PRO A 751 7.13 -11.99 -26.79
CA PRO A 751 7.62 -12.60 -25.55
C PRO A 751 8.27 -11.61 -24.58
N GLU A 752 9.01 -10.62 -25.09
CA GLU A 752 9.67 -9.59 -24.28
C GLU A 752 8.67 -8.65 -23.57
N GLY A 753 7.44 -8.56 -24.08
CA GLY A 753 6.35 -7.73 -23.57
C GLY A 753 5.18 -8.49 -22.96
N GLU A 754 5.18 -9.83 -22.92
CA GLU A 754 4.02 -10.65 -22.50
C GLU A 754 3.48 -10.25 -21.11
N ASP A 755 4.41 -10.01 -20.17
CA ASP A 755 4.11 -9.58 -18.80
C ASP A 755 3.79 -8.08 -18.64
N LEU A 756 3.83 -7.29 -19.73
CA LEU A 756 3.56 -5.86 -19.66
C LEU A 756 2.11 -5.62 -19.23
N ASP A 757 1.93 -4.89 -18.14
CA ASP A 757 0.61 -4.55 -17.63
C ASP A 757 0.03 -3.32 -18.36
N LEU A 758 -0.77 -3.56 -19.40
CA LEU A 758 -1.47 -2.51 -20.14
C LEU A 758 -2.39 -1.66 -19.24
N GLU A 759 -2.86 -2.20 -18.10
CA GLU A 759 -3.68 -1.43 -17.15
C GLU A 759 -2.88 -0.30 -16.52
N ARG A 760 -1.55 -0.42 -16.48
CA ARG A 760 -0.65 0.50 -15.80
C ARG A 760 0.06 1.44 -16.75
N VAL A 761 -0.08 1.31 -18.07
CA VAL A 761 0.66 2.18 -19.03
C VAL A 761 0.31 3.67 -18.90
N HIS A 762 -0.87 3.99 -18.34
CA HIS A 762 -1.26 5.37 -18.02
C HIS A 762 -0.64 5.91 -16.71
N THR A 763 -0.04 5.04 -15.89
CA THR A 763 0.65 5.40 -14.65
C THR A 763 2.11 5.77 -14.92
N GLU A 764 2.79 6.42 -13.97
CA GLU A 764 4.24 6.67 -14.08
C GLU A 764 4.99 5.36 -14.20
N GLU A 765 4.72 4.41 -13.30
CA GLU A 765 5.45 3.15 -13.20
C GLU A 765 5.25 2.26 -14.43
N GLY A 766 4.00 2.09 -14.90
CA GLY A 766 3.74 1.26 -16.07
C GLY A 766 4.20 1.89 -17.38
N PHE A 767 4.19 3.22 -17.52
CA PHE A 767 4.82 3.88 -18.66
C PHE A 767 6.34 3.67 -18.66
N GLN A 768 6.98 3.72 -17.49
CA GLN A 768 8.43 3.49 -17.39
C GLN A 768 8.81 2.05 -17.65
N GLU A 769 8.00 1.09 -17.20
CA GLU A 769 8.16 -0.30 -17.57
C GLU A 769 8.03 -0.48 -19.09
N PHE A 770 7.01 0.14 -19.70
CA PHE A 770 6.85 0.18 -21.15
C PHE A 770 8.11 0.74 -21.84
N MET A 771 8.62 1.89 -21.40
CA MET A 771 9.82 2.52 -21.97
C MET A 771 11.07 1.66 -21.82
N HIS A 772 11.27 1.03 -20.66
CA HIS A 772 12.41 0.14 -20.42
C HIS A 772 12.36 -1.09 -21.32
N ARG A 773 11.16 -1.65 -21.52
CA ARG A 773 10.95 -2.78 -22.43
C ARG A 773 11.00 -2.39 -23.88
N LEU A 774 10.74 -1.12 -24.24
CA LEU A 774 10.84 -0.62 -25.60
C LEU A 774 12.29 -0.34 -26.01
N ASP A 775 13.09 0.23 -25.11
CA ASP A 775 14.48 0.65 -25.36
C ASP A 775 15.42 0.33 -24.15
N PRO A 776 15.83 -0.95 -23.96
CA PRO A 776 16.54 -1.48 -22.78
C PRO A 776 18.03 -1.15 -22.80
N ASP A 777 18.56 -0.92 -24.01
CA ASP A 777 19.92 -0.40 -24.21
C ASP A 777 20.00 1.09 -23.84
N ARG A 778 18.83 1.71 -23.61
CA ARG A 778 18.77 3.05 -23.07
C ARG A 778 19.05 3.04 -21.57
N PRO A 779 19.96 3.91 -21.11
CA PRO A 779 20.24 4.00 -19.71
C PRO A 779 19.02 4.52 -18.94
N ARG A 780 18.59 3.74 -17.93
CA ARG A 780 17.46 4.07 -17.06
C ARG A 780 17.65 5.48 -16.50
N SER A 781 16.61 6.31 -16.55
CA SER A 781 16.66 7.65 -15.95
C SER A 781 16.29 7.58 -14.47
N LEU A 782 16.90 8.41 -13.62
CA LEU A 782 16.41 8.63 -12.25
C LEU A 782 15.08 9.38 -12.33
N LEU A 783 13.96 8.66 -12.31
CA LEU A 783 12.63 9.20 -12.60
C LEU A 783 11.84 9.40 -11.32
N HIS A 784 11.81 8.42 -10.43
CA HIS A 784 11.18 8.56 -9.12
C HIS A 784 11.95 9.52 -8.23
N ILE A 785 11.22 10.33 -7.46
CA ILE A 785 11.84 11.27 -6.52
C ILE A 785 12.62 10.52 -5.43
N GLU A 786 12.18 9.32 -5.07
CA GLU A 786 12.85 8.45 -4.10
C GLU A 786 14.21 7.99 -4.63
N ASP A 787 14.30 7.53 -5.87
CA ASP A 787 15.57 7.14 -6.50
C ASP A 787 16.51 8.33 -6.64
N LYS A 788 15.97 9.52 -6.96
CA LYS A 788 16.75 10.76 -6.97
C LYS A 788 17.30 11.08 -5.58
N LEU A 789 16.47 10.95 -4.54
CA LEU A 789 16.86 11.21 -3.16
C LEU A 789 17.88 10.18 -2.66
N ARG A 790 17.72 8.90 -3.01
CA ARG A 790 18.69 7.83 -2.74
C ARG A 790 20.00 8.11 -3.48
N PHE A 791 19.95 8.40 -4.78
CA PHE A 791 21.14 8.69 -5.57
C PHE A 791 21.95 9.83 -4.96
N ILE A 792 21.32 10.95 -4.58
CA ILE A 792 22.00 12.12 -4.02
C ILE A 792 22.33 12.02 -2.52
N ASP A 793 21.92 10.94 -1.84
CA ASP A 793 22.25 10.76 -0.43
C ASP A 793 23.77 10.66 -0.27
N ARG A 794 24.31 11.40 0.71
CA ARG A 794 25.76 11.50 0.90
C ARG A 794 26.32 10.29 1.67
N VAL A 795 25.50 9.70 2.52
CA VAL A 795 25.90 8.59 3.39
C VAL A 795 25.67 7.28 2.65
N ASP A 796 24.43 7.06 2.20
CA ASP A 796 23.97 5.76 1.70
C ASP A 796 23.75 5.75 0.17
N GLY A 797 23.90 6.90 -0.49
CA GLY A 797 23.66 7.07 -1.91
C GLY A 797 24.89 6.92 -2.80
N ALA A 798 24.66 6.62 -4.07
CA ALA A 798 25.69 6.58 -5.11
C ALA A 798 26.51 7.87 -5.23
N TRP A 799 25.94 9.02 -4.87
CA TRP A 799 26.64 10.31 -4.84
C TRP A 799 27.79 10.33 -3.83
N GLY A 800 27.64 9.65 -2.69
CA GLY A 800 28.72 9.47 -1.73
C GLY A 800 29.93 8.76 -2.34
N ALA A 801 29.68 7.66 -3.06
CA ALA A 801 30.71 6.90 -3.76
C ALA A 801 31.39 7.72 -4.88
N LEU A 802 30.61 8.45 -5.69
CA LEU A 802 31.14 9.34 -6.73
C LEU A 802 32.05 10.44 -6.17
N TYR A 803 31.70 10.99 -5.01
CA TYR A 803 32.50 12.01 -4.35
C TYR A 803 33.85 11.44 -3.86
N ASP A 804 33.83 10.23 -3.29
CA ASP A 804 35.05 9.52 -2.92
C ASP A 804 35.92 9.23 -4.16
N GLU A 805 35.33 8.83 -5.28
CA GLU A 805 36.05 8.59 -6.53
C GLU A 805 36.67 9.85 -7.14
N CYS A 806 35.97 10.99 -7.05
CA CYS A 806 36.52 12.30 -7.41
C CYS A 806 37.78 12.61 -6.60
N ARG A 807 37.71 12.45 -5.28
CA ARG A 807 38.86 12.71 -4.38
C ARG A 807 40.05 11.82 -4.75
N ASP A 808 39.79 10.54 -4.97
CA ASP A 808 40.82 9.55 -5.24
C ASP A 808 41.49 9.74 -6.62
N ARG A 809 40.84 10.45 -7.55
CA ARG A 809 41.41 10.87 -8.85
C ARG A 809 42.01 12.28 -8.85
N GLY A 810 42.12 12.93 -7.68
CA GLY A 810 42.62 14.30 -7.56
C GLY A 810 41.70 15.35 -8.20
N ILE A 811 40.42 15.03 -8.39
CA ILE A 811 39.42 15.95 -8.93
C ILE A 811 38.83 16.73 -7.76
N GLY A 812 39.26 17.99 -7.61
CA GLY A 812 39.08 18.76 -6.38
C GLY A 812 37.62 19.04 -5.96
N THR A 813 36.67 19.12 -6.90
CA THR A 813 35.24 19.30 -6.59
C THR A 813 34.34 18.69 -7.66
N PHE A 814 33.10 18.34 -7.29
CA PHE A 814 32.03 17.93 -8.20
C PHE A 814 31.13 19.12 -8.64
N SER A 815 31.46 20.35 -8.23
CA SER A 815 30.62 21.53 -8.47
C SER A 815 30.82 22.16 -9.86
N ASP A 816 31.88 21.78 -10.56
CA ASP A 816 32.22 22.26 -11.90
C ASP A 816 31.91 21.18 -12.95
N ALA A 817 31.14 21.54 -13.99
CA ALA A 817 30.76 20.64 -15.08
C ALA A 817 31.98 20.02 -15.76
N TRP A 818 33.10 20.76 -15.85
CA TRP A 818 34.34 20.23 -16.40
C TRP A 818 35.00 19.19 -15.50
N ALA A 819 34.97 19.39 -14.19
CA ALA A 819 35.49 18.41 -13.23
C ALA A 819 34.64 17.12 -13.23
N SER A 820 33.32 17.25 -13.29
CA SER A 820 32.40 16.11 -13.46
C SER A 820 32.61 15.39 -14.79
N GLN A 821 32.78 16.13 -15.90
CA GLN A 821 33.05 15.55 -17.21
C GLN A 821 34.38 14.77 -17.22
N LYS A 822 35.42 15.33 -16.60
CA LYS A 822 36.70 14.65 -16.42
C LYS A 822 36.58 13.36 -15.63
N LEU A 823 35.79 13.35 -14.57
CA LEU A 823 35.52 12.12 -13.82
C LEU A 823 34.85 11.08 -14.71
N ILE A 824 33.76 11.45 -15.40
CA ILE A 824 33.01 10.54 -16.27
C ILE A 824 33.94 9.93 -17.33
N GLU A 825 34.72 10.74 -18.03
CA GLU A 825 35.68 10.24 -19.02
C GLU A 825 36.72 9.31 -18.39
N ALA A 826 37.19 9.62 -17.19
CA ALA A 826 38.15 8.78 -16.48
C ALA A 826 37.54 7.44 -16.05
N LEU A 827 36.26 7.42 -15.65
CA LEU A 827 35.53 6.19 -15.33
C LEU A 827 35.35 5.31 -16.57
N VAL A 828 34.90 5.89 -17.69
CA VAL A 828 34.76 5.13 -18.94
C VAL A 828 36.10 4.59 -19.42
N ARG A 829 37.19 5.36 -19.31
CA ARG A 829 38.55 4.87 -19.64
C ARG A 829 39.05 3.75 -18.73
N SER A 830 38.44 3.59 -17.55
CA SER A 830 38.81 2.53 -16.62
C SER A 830 38.10 1.20 -16.91
N ILE A 831 37.14 1.17 -17.86
CA ILE A 831 36.54 -0.08 -18.32
C ILE A 831 37.65 -1.02 -18.84
N PRO A 832 37.66 -2.31 -18.43
CA PRO A 832 38.67 -3.29 -18.86
C PRO A 832 38.85 -3.40 -20.38
N ASP A 833 40.06 -3.75 -20.82
CA ASP A 833 40.41 -3.80 -22.24
C ASP A 833 39.63 -4.86 -23.05
N GLU A 834 39.12 -5.90 -22.40
CA GLU A 834 38.21 -6.87 -23.01
C GLU A 834 36.90 -6.24 -23.51
N PHE A 835 36.52 -5.06 -23.02
CA PHE A 835 35.37 -4.28 -23.50
C PHE A 835 35.79 -3.02 -24.29
N ALA A 836 36.96 -3.04 -24.94
CA ALA A 836 37.51 -1.88 -25.64
C ALA A 836 36.54 -1.27 -26.68
N ALA A 837 35.78 -2.09 -27.42
CA ALA A 837 34.82 -1.61 -28.41
C ALA A 837 33.66 -0.83 -27.77
N GLN A 838 33.08 -1.36 -26.69
CA GLN A 838 32.01 -0.73 -25.91
C GLN A 838 32.51 0.54 -25.22
N ARG A 839 33.75 0.50 -24.70
CA ARG A 839 34.44 1.64 -24.09
C ARG A 839 34.60 2.80 -25.07
N GLU A 840 35.08 2.54 -26.28
CA GLU A 840 35.23 3.59 -27.32
C GLU A 840 33.88 4.14 -27.79
N ALA A 841 32.87 3.27 -27.95
CA ALA A 841 31.51 3.70 -28.27
C ALA A 841 30.93 4.62 -27.18
N LEU A 842 31.08 4.25 -25.90
CA LEU A 842 30.61 5.06 -24.78
C LEU A 842 31.40 6.36 -24.64
N LEU A 843 32.72 6.36 -24.88
CA LEU A 843 33.54 7.57 -24.92
C LEU A 843 33.07 8.56 -25.98
N LYS A 844 32.67 8.06 -27.16
CA LYS A 844 32.11 8.90 -28.23
C LYS A 844 30.82 9.59 -27.76
N ARG A 845 29.92 8.84 -27.11
CA ARG A 845 28.66 9.36 -26.54
C ARG A 845 28.88 10.38 -25.42
N VAL A 846 29.83 10.13 -24.53
CA VAL A 846 30.21 11.04 -23.43
C VAL A 846 30.83 12.35 -23.94
N LYS A 847 31.34 12.36 -25.17
CA LYS A 847 31.88 13.56 -25.82
C LYS A 847 30.87 14.27 -26.73
N ASP A 848 29.70 13.70 -26.96
CA ASP A 848 28.67 14.29 -27.80
C ASP A 848 27.79 15.28 -27.00
N PRO A 849 27.75 16.59 -27.37
CA PRO A 849 26.93 17.61 -26.70
C PRO A 849 25.42 17.34 -26.75
N ASN A 850 24.97 16.51 -27.69
CA ASN A 850 23.57 16.13 -27.86
C ASN A 850 23.21 14.82 -27.13
N ASP A 851 24.20 14.08 -26.60
CA ASP A 851 23.98 12.83 -25.87
C ASP A 851 24.43 12.98 -24.40
N LEU A 852 25.57 12.39 -24.02
CA LEU A 852 25.98 12.25 -22.61
C LEU A 852 26.98 13.30 -22.13
N GLN A 853 27.47 14.20 -22.99
CA GLN A 853 28.41 15.25 -22.57
C GLN A 853 27.75 16.24 -21.59
N LEU A 854 28.44 16.55 -20.49
CA LEU A 854 28.03 17.60 -19.57
C LEU A 854 28.29 18.98 -20.18
N LYS A 855 27.29 19.86 -20.12
CA LYS A 855 27.35 21.22 -20.67
C LYS A 855 27.91 22.18 -19.63
N LYS A 856 28.49 23.29 -20.09
CA LYS A 856 28.96 24.37 -19.19
C LYS A 856 27.84 24.95 -18.32
N SER A 857 26.59 24.90 -18.80
CA SER A 857 25.37 25.25 -18.04
C SER A 857 25.06 24.32 -16.88
N ASP A 858 25.70 23.15 -16.82
CA ASP A 858 25.52 22.14 -15.77
C ASP A 858 26.44 22.45 -14.56
N SER A 859 27.20 23.56 -14.63
CA SER A 859 28.01 24.06 -13.52
C SER A 859 27.11 24.54 -12.39
N GLY A 860 27.40 24.08 -11.17
CA GLY A 860 26.57 24.34 -10.00
C GLY A 860 25.76 23.14 -9.50
N ILE A 861 26.23 21.91 -9.74
CA ILE A 861 25.73 20.72 -9.05
C ILE A 861 25.90 20.96 -7.54
N ALA A 862 24.79 21.41 -6.94
CA ALA A 862 24.73 21.87 -5.58
C ALA A 862 25.07 20.72 -4.63
N THR A 863 25.78 21.03 -3.53
CA THR A 863 25.92 20.07 -2.42
C THR A 863 24.52 19.61 -1.97
N PRO A 864 24.34 18.40 -1.40
CA PRO A 864 23.01 17.92 -0.99
C PRO A 864 22.21 18.91 -0.11
N ASN A 865 22.90 19.72 0.70
CA ASN A 865 22.31 20.80 1.50
C ASN A 865 21.86 21.99 0.66
N GLU A 866 22.66 22.42 -0.32
CA GLU A 866 22.25 23.46 -1.27
C GLU A 866 21.15 22.97 -2.22
N TYR A 867 21.10 21.69 -2.57
CA TYR A 867 20.04 21.08 -3.36
C TYR A 867 18.70 21.13 -2.62
N ARG A 868 18.67 20.75 -1.32
CA ARG A 868 17.48 20.93 -0.46
C ARG A 868 17.03 22.39 -0.39
N ASN A 869 17.97 23.32 -0.27
CA ASN A 869 17.67 24.76 -0.11
C ASN A 869 17.28 25.46 -1.43
N ARG A 870 17.79 25.02 -2.59
CA ARG A 870 17.51 25.62 -3.92
C ARG A 870 16.27 25.09 -4.60
N MET A 871 15.60 24.10 -4.01
CA MET A 871 14.32 23.56 -4.48
C MET A 871 13.15 24.56 -4.41
N ASN A 872 13.35 25.85 -4.09
CA ASN A 872 12.29 26.85 -4.14
C ASN A 872 12.08 27.54 -5.51
N GLY A 873 12.94 27.30 -6.52
CA GLY A 873 12.82 27.91 -7.86
C GLY A 873 12.79 26.91 -9.03
N GLU A 874 11.77 26.99 -9.89
CA GLU A 874 11.45 26.00 -10.93
C GLU A 874 12.54 25.83 -12.02
N GLN A 875 13.20 26.92 -12.43
CA GLN A 875 14.30 26.87 -13.41
C GLN A 875 15.58 26.20 -12.88
N ASN A 876 15.90 26.39 -11.60
CA ASN A 876 17.06 25.75 -10.96
C ASN A 876 16.81 24.25 -10.72
N ARG A 877 15.55 23.83 -10.54
CA ARG A 877 15.17 22.41 -10.46
C ARG A 877 15.42 21.68 -11.79
N ALA A 878 15.08 22.29 -12.92
CA ALA A 878 15.23 21.66 -14.24
C ALA A 878 16.70 21.44 -14.62
N ARG A 879 17.57 22.45 -14.46
CA ARG A 879 18.99 22.37 -14.82
C ARG A 879 19.77 21.33 -14.01
N ASN A 880 19.62 21.35 -12.68
CA ASN A 880 20.30 20.39 -11.82
C ASN A 880 19.82 18.95 -12.07
N ARG A 881 18.54 18.76 -12.43
CA ARG A 881 17.97 17.46 -12.75
C ARG A 881 18.60 16.83 -13.99
N GLU A 882 18.87 17.61 -15.03
CA GLU A 882 19.52 17.12 -16.25
C GLU A 882 20.95 16.65 -15.99
N ALA A 883 21.74 17.41 -15.21
CA ALA A 883 23.12 17.04 -14.90
C ALA A 883 23.22 15.70 -14.16
N PHE A 884 22.41 15.52 -13.10
CA PHE A 884 22.35 14.26 -12.35
C PHE A 884 21.90 13.08 -13.22
N GLN A 885 20.92 13.30 -14.11
CA GLN A 885 20.47 12.26 -15.03
C GLN A 885 21.56 11.86 -16.02
N ARG A 886 22.33 12.81 -16.59
CA ARG A 886 23.46 12.50 -17.49
C ARG A 886 24.52 11.66 -16.77
N ILE A 887 24.90 12.05 -15.55
CA ILE A 887 25.87 11.30 -14.74
C ILE A 887 25.38 9.88 -14.48
N TYR A 888 24.14 9.74 -13.98
CA TYR A 888 23.56 8.43 -13.71
C TYR A 888 23.51 7.55 -14.97
N ARG A 889 23.13 8.12 -16.12
CA ARG A 889 23.07 7.38 -17.37
C ARG A 889 24.41 6.82 -17.80
N VAL A 890 25.49 7.61 -17.66
CA VAL A 890 26.82 7.10 -17.97
C VAL A 890 27.19 5.95 -17.02
N LEU A 891 26.93 6.11 -15.72
CA LEU A 891 27.20 5.05 -14.74
C LEU A 891 26.40 3.78 -15.02
N TYR A 892 25.15 3.92 -15.43
CA TYR A 892 24.31 2.81 -15.83
C TYR A 892 24.84 2.10 -17.08
N CYS A 893 25.30 2.84 -18.10
CA CYS A 893 25.97 2.22 -19.26
C CYS A 893 27.25 1.48 -18.87
N ILE A 894 28.07 2.05 -17.96
CA ILE A 894 29.25 1.36 -17.44
C ILE A 894 28.82 0.08 -16.71
N ALA A 895 27.77 0.14 -15.88
CA ALA A 895 27.25 -1.01 -15.14
C ALA A 895 26.71 -2.11 -16.06
N GLN A 896 26.02 -1.76 -17.14
CA GLN A 896 25.56 -2.72 -18.15
C GLN A 896 26.73 -3.42 -18.86
N ILE A 897 27.77 -2.67 -19.24
CA ILE A 897 29.00 -3.25 -19.80
C ILE A 897 29.63 -4.19 -18.77
N MET A 898 29.77 -3.74 -17.52
CA MET A 898 30.39 -4.55 -16.47
C MET A 898 29.59 -5.77 -16.06
N LYS A 899 28.26 -5.79 -16.24
CA LYS A 899 27.43 -6.97 -15.97
C LYS A 899 27.80 -8.17 -16.84
N GLN A 900 28.50 -7.94 -17.95
CA GLN A 900 29.06 -9.00 -18.82
C GLN A 900 30.34 -9.61 -18.24
N HIS A 901 30.96 -8.98 -17.24
CA HIS A 901 32.17 -9.46 -16.58
C HIS A 901 31.83 -10.60 -15.59
N PRO A 902 32.63 -11.69 -15.52
CA PRO A 902 32.36 -12.83 -14.64
C PRO A 902 32.21 -12.46 -13.15
N GLU A 903 32.93 -11.44 -12.69
CA GLU A 903 32.91 -10.99 -11.29
C GLU A 903 31.72 -10.08 -10.94
N ALA A 904 30.84 -9.76 -11.90
CA ALA A 904 29.72 -8.84 -11.71
C ALA A 904 28.44 -9.51 -11.18
N ALA A 905 28.52 -10.75 -10.65
CA ALA A 905 27.36 -11.53 -10.20
C ALA A 905 26.49 -10.82 -9.12
N GLY A 906 27.05 -9.85 -8.38
CA GLY A 906 26.34 -9.06 -7.37
C GLY A 906 25.84 -7.68 -7.84
N LEU A 907 26.10 -7.29 -9.10
CA LEU A 907 25.76 -5.96 -9.60
C LEU A 907 24.29 -5.90 -10.05
N ASP A 908 23.46 -5.25 -9.24
CA ASP A 908 22.04 -5.02 -9.52
C ASP A 908 21.80 -3.61 -10.08
N LEU A 909 21.49 -3.55 -11.38
CA LEU A 909 21.20 -2.32 -12.11
C LEU A 909 19.97 -1.58 -11.57
N SER A 910 19.06 -2.25 -10.86
CA SER A 910 17.87 -1.63 -10.27
C SER A 910 18.16 -0.90 -8.94
N HIS A 911 19.31 -1.18 -8.33
CA HIS A 911 19.79 -0.59 -7.09
C HIS A 911 21.03 0.29 -7.31
N LEU A 912 21.35 0.68 -8.55
CA LEU A 912 22.56 1.44 -8.87
C LEU A 912 22.61 2.84 -8.23
N GLN A 913 21.47 3.36 -7.76
CA GLN A 913 21.37 4.58 -6.96
C GLN A 913 21.92 4.43 -5.53
N GLU A 914 22.15 3.19 -5.06
CA GLU A 914 22.64 2.87 -3.73
C GLU A 914 24.18 2.81 -3.73
N ARG A 915 24.77 3.18 -2.58
CA ARG A 915 26.22 3.37 -2.47
C ARG A 915 27.01 2.08 -2.69
N ASP A 916 26.55 0.98 -2.14
CA ASP A 916 27.16 -0.35 -2.21
C ASP A 916 27.24 -0.87 -3.66
N GLN A 917 26.17 -0.74 -4.44
CA GLN A 917 26.15 -1.09 -5.86
C GLN A 917 27.10 -0.22 -6.68
N MET A 918 27.19 1.08 -6.34
CA MET A 918 28.13 2.00 -7.00
C MET A 918 29.59 1.69 -6.64
N GLU A 919 29.87 1.34 -5.38
CA GLU A 919 31.20 0.91 -4.94
C GLU A 919 31.60 -0.42 -5.60
N LEU A 920 30.67 -1.38 -5.75
CA LEU A 920 30.88 -2.61 -6.50
C LEU A 920 31.21 -2.31 -7.97
N LEU A 921 30.43 -1.45 -8.62
CA LEU A 921 30.70 -1.03 -9.99
C LEU A 921 32.12 -0.47 -10.13
N PHE A 922 32.52 0.43 -9.21
CA PHE A 922 33.85 1.01 -9.23
C PHE A 922 34.95 -0.01 -8.99
N SER A 923 34.71 -1.06 -8.22
CA SER A 923 35.70 -2.15 -8.06
C SER A 923 35.88 -2.96 -9.33
N LEU A 924 34.83 -3.13 -10.14
CA LEU A 924 34.89 -3.90 -11.40
C LEU A 924 35.67 -3.14 -12.48
N ILE A 925 35.49 -1.82 -12.57
CA ILE A 925 36.29 -0.97 -13.49
C ILE A 925 37.66 -0.58 -12.90
N ARG A 926 37.94 -0.95 -11.66
CA ARG A 926 39.23 -0.73 -11.00
C ARG A 926 39.60 -1.96 -10.18
N PRO A 927 39.95 -3.08 -10.82
CA PRO A 927 40.33 -4.30 -10.11
C PRO A 927 41.62 -4.12 -9.28
N ASP A 928 42.40 -3.05 -9.53
CA ASP A 928 43.49 -2.60 -8.65
C ASP A 928 43.00 -2.13 -7.27
N ARG A 929 41.71 -1.79 -7.13
CA ARG A 929 41.02 -1.69 -5.85
C ARG A 929 40.54 -3.07 -5.44
N VAL A 930 41.34 -3.73 -4.62
CA VAL A 930 40.91 -4.88 -3.82
C VAL A 930 39.62 -4.52 -3.09
N ASN A 931 38.51 -5.13 -3.50
CA ASN A 931 37.19 -4.91 -2.90
C ASN A 931 37.03 -5.75 -1.62
N THR A 932 37.98 -5.63 -0.68
CA THR A 932 37.73 -6.04 0.70
C THR A 932 37.01 -4.89 1.37
N ASN A 933 35.74 -4.69 1.00
CA ASN A 933 34.90 -3.71 1.64
C ASN A 933 34.62 -4.21 3.06
N LEU A 934 35.43 -3.72 4.00
CA LEU A 934 35.30 -4.03 5.41
C LEU A 934 33.94 -3.47 5.90
N GLY A 935 32.92 -4.33 5.83
CA GLY A 935 31.57 -4.03 6.30
C GLY A 935 31.56 -3.69 7.79
N GLU A 936 30.45 -3.19 8.32
CA GLU A 936 30.40 -2.73 9.72
C GLU A 936 30.81 -3.81 10.74
N SER A 937 30.40 -5.06 10.51
CA SER A 937 30.83 -6.21 11.33
C SER A 937 32.35 -6.43 11.24
N GLY A 938 32.89 -6.47 10.02
CA GLY A 938 34.33 -6.64 9.81
C GLY A 938 35.16 -5.48 10.37
N LEU A 939 34.62 -4.25 10.34
CA LEU A 939 35.23 -3.05 10.89
C LEU A 939 35.27 -3.10 12.41
N ALA A 940 34.18 -3.56 13.04
CA ALA A 940 34.13 -3.80 14.48
C ALA A 940 35.17 -4.85 14.89
N THR A 941 35.25 -5.97 14.17
CA THR A 941 36.27 -7.01 14.40
C THR A 941 37.68 -6.45 14.23
N PHE A 942 37.96 -5.71 13.16
CA PHE A 942 39.30 -5.14 12.94
C PHE A 942 39.72 -4.18 14.04
N LEU A 943 38.80 -3.33 14.52
CA LEU A 943 39.06 -2.31 15.55
C LEU A 943 39.04 -2.86 16.98
N ASP A 944 38.67 -4.12 17.17
CA ASP A 944 38.71 -4.77 18.48
C ASP A 944 40.16 -4.80 19.01
N ARG A 945 40.37 -4.25 20.21
CA ARG A 945 41.71 -4.06 20.78
C ARG A 945 42.31 -5.34 21.39
N GLU A 946 41.51 -6.38 21.59
CA GLU A 946 41.96 -7.63 22.22
C GLU A 946 42.11 -8.74 21.19
N THR A 947 41.22 -8.79 20.20
CA THR A 947 41.05 -9.92 19.26
C THR A 947 41.10 -9.49 17.80
N GLY A 948 41.05 -8.19 17.52
CA GLY A 948 41.06 -7.63 16.19
C GLY A 948 42.45 -7.43 15.59
N GLY A 949 42.53 -7.34 14.27
CA GLY A 949 43.78 -7.11 13.54
C GLY A 949 44.50 -5.81 13.91
N ILE A 950 43.79 -4.78 14.40
CA ILE A 950 44.42 -3.52 14.86
C ILE A 950 45.35 -3.75 16.06
N SER A 951 45.03 -4.71 16.94
CA SER A 951 45.82 -5.00 18.13
C SER A 951 47.22 -5.49 17.73
N ILE A 952 47.28 -6.44 16.80
CA ILE A 952 48.50 -7.00 16.23
C ILE A 952 49.26 -5.96 15.42
N LEU A 953 48.57 -5.16 14.63
CA LEU A 953 49.20 -4.09 13.84
C LEU A 953 49.92 -3.08 14.73
N ILE A 954 49.31 -2.66 15.84
CA ILE A 954 49.92 -1.75 16.82
C ILE A 954 51.09 -2.44 17.54
N GLU A 955 50.91 -3.70 17.96
CA GLU A 955 51.96 -4.51 18.61
C GLU A 955 53.20 -4.66 17.72
N ARG A 956 53.01 -4.92 16.43
CA ARG A 956 54.08 -5.18 15.46
C ARG A 956 54.66 -3.92 14.81
N ALA A 957 54.00 -2.77 14.87
CA ALA A 957 54.50 -1.52 14.27
C ALA A 957 55.97 -1.18 14.61
N PRO A 958 56.46 -1.34 15.86
CA PRO A 958 57.85 -1.05 16.21
C PRO A 958 58.87 -1.94 15.48
N SER A 959 58.51 -3.17 15.12
CA SER A 959 59.39 -4.11 14.41
C SER A 959 59.72 -3.65 12.98
N PHE A 960 58.79 -2.93 12.37
CA PHE A 960 58.98 -2.23 11.11
C PHE A 960 59.50 -0.80 11.31
N GLY A 961 59.88 -0.42 12.53
CA GLY A 961 60.42 0.89 12.85
C GLY A 961 59.41 2.03 12.85
N ALA A 962 58.13 1.75 13.08
CA ALA A 962 57.12 2.74 13.42
C ALA A 962 56.90 2.71 14.95
N GLN A 963 57.54 3.63 15.67
CA GLN A 963 57.48 3.68 17.15
C GLN A 963 56.13 4.18 17.66
N ASN A 964 55.41 4.95 16.84
CA ASN A 964 54.10 5.47 17.20
C ASN A 964 53.15 5.30 16.01
N PHE A 965 52.32 4.27 16.06
CA PHE A 965 51.34 3.97 15.03
C PHE A 965 50.45 5.18 14.71
N SER A 966 50.00 5.91 15.75
CA SER A 966 49.12 7.07 15.58
C SER A 966 49.70 8.18 14.69
N ARG A 967 51.04 8.29 14.62
CA ARG A 967 51.74 9.29 13.79
C ARG A 967 52.37 8.70 12.52
N GLN A 968 52.56 7.38 12.46
CA GLN A 968 53.41 6.72 11.47
C GLN A 968 52.72 5.61 10.67
N ALA A 969 51.39 5.48 10.77
CA ALA A 969 50.63 4.44 10.07
C ALA A 969 50.94 4.36 8.55
N PRO A 970 50.95 5.46 7.77
CA PRO A 970 51.33 5.41 6.35
C PRO A 970 52.75 4.87 6.10
N GLN A 971 53.70 5.29 6.92
CA GLN A 971 55.09 4.87 6.81
C GLN A 971 55.27 3.41 7.19
N LEU A 972 54.41 2.87 8.07
CA LEU A 972 54.42 1.46 8.45
C LEU A 972 54.17 0.56 7.24
N LEU A 973 53.10 0.80 6.47
CA LEU A 973 52.77 -0.01 5.28
C LEU A 973 53.89 -0.02 4.24
N ALA A 974 54.49 1.15 3.97
CA ALA A 974 55.63 1.23 3.06
C ALA A 974 56.84 0.43 3.56
N LYS A 975 57.09 0.42 4.87
CA LYS A 975 58.18 -0.36 5.47
C LYS A 975 57.90 -1.86 5.49
N ILE A 976 56.63 -2.27 5.64
CA ILE A 976 56.21 -3.67 5.49
C ILE A 976 56.55 -4.15 4.07
N VAL A 977 56.13 -3.42 3.04
CA VAL A 977 56.40 -3.77 1.63
C VAL A 977 57.90 -3.83 1.32
N GLN A 978 58.70 -2.94 1.92
CA GLN A 978 60.17 -2.95 1.77
C GLN A 978 60.84 -4.18 2.38
N GLN A 979 60.23 -4.82 3.37
CA GLN A 979 60.77 -6.01 4.03
C GLN A 979 60.38 -7.32 3.34
N ILE A 980 59.43 -7.28 2.39
CA ILE A 980 59.08 -8.44 1.57
C ILE A 980 60.28 -8.78 0.68
N GLN A 981 60.87 -9.96 0.92
CA GLN A 981 61.97 -10.49 0.13
C GLN A 981 61.42 -11.02 -1.18
N ILE A 982 61.99 -10.59 -2.30
CA ILE A 982 61.60 -11.01 -3.63
C ILE A 982 62.83 -11.65 -4.27
N PRO A 983 62.72 -12.85 -4.85
CA PRO A 983 63.81 -13.46 -5.60
C PRO A 983 64.31 -12.52 -6.71
N ASP A 984 65.63 -12.37 -6.85
CA ASP A 984 66.24 -11.44 -7.81
C ASP A 984 65.88 -11.76 -9.27
N ASN A 985 65.44 -12.98 -9.55
CA ASN A 985 64.99 -13.43 -10.87
C ASN A 985 63.52 -13.08 -11.20
N ARG A 986 62.77 -12.41 -10.32
CA ARG A 986 61.36 -12.02 -10.50
C ARG A 986 61.19 -10.53 -10.76
N ALA A 987 61.62 -10.08 -11.95
CA ALA A 987 61.54 -8.68 -12.37
C ALA A 987 60.10 -8.11 -12.37
N ASP A 988 59.10 -8.95 -12.66
CA ASP A 988 57.68 -8.65 -12.58
C ASP A 988 57.27 -8.20 -11.17
N LEU A 989 57.65 -8.99 -10.15
CA LEU A 989 57.33 -8.71 -8.74
C LEU A 989 58.13 -7.52 -8.20
N LEU A 990 59.36 -7.32 -8.66
CA LEU A 990 60.17 -6.14 -8.31
C LEU A 990 59.51 -4.84 -8.82
N GLN A 991 58.97 -4.86 -10.03
CA GLN A 991 58.23 -3.74 -10.61
C GLN A 991 56.90 -3.51 -9.87
N GLU A 992 56.17 -4.57 -9.55
CA GLU A 992 54.93 -4.49 -8.76
C GLU A 992 55.19 -3.90 -7.36
N ARG A 993 56.26 -4.33 -6.68
CA ARG A 993 56.71 -3.74 -5.40
C ARG A 993 56.98 -2.24 -5.55
N ALA A 994 57.68 -1.82 -6.60
CA ALA A 994 57.97 -0.41 -6.86
C ALA A 994 56.68 0.41 -7.05
N ASN A 995 55.69 -0.15 -7.76
CA ASN A 995 54.39 0.48 -7.97
C ASN A 995 53.60 0.61 -6.65
N ILE A 996 53.54 -0.45 -5.83
CA ILE A 996 52.89 -0.41 -4.51
C ILE A 996 53.55 0.67 -3.63
N LEU A 997 54.89 0.72 -3.59
CA LEU A 997 55.62 1.73 -2.81
C LEU A 997 55.38 3.16 -3.32
N LYS A 998 55.30 3.36 -4.64
CA LYS A 998 54.96 4.65 -5.23
C LYS A 998 53.56 5.08 -4.78
N ASN A 999 52.58 4.19 -4.86
CA ASN A 999 51.19 4.46 -4.50
C ASN A 999 51.05 4.76 -3.00
N LEU A 1000 51.68 3.99 -2.11
CA LEU A 1000 51.63 4.22 -0.66
C LEU A 1000 52.26 5.56 -0.23
N ARG A 1001 53.21 6.10 -1.01
CA ARG A 1001 53.84 7.40 -0.75
C ARG A 1001 53.05 8.58 -1.30
N ASP A 1002 52.19 8.33 -2.29
CA ASP A 1002 51.38 9.36 -2.91
C ASP A 1002 50.16 9.69 -2.03
N LYS A 1003 50.23 10.86 -1.38
CA LYS A 1003 49.15 11.35 -0.53
C LYS A 1003 47.84 11.57 -1.31
N SER A 1004 47.90 11.79 -2.62
CA SER A 1004 46.70 11.96 -3.45
C SER A 1004 45.95 10.65 -3.68
N VAL A 1005 46.65 9.50 -3.64
CA VAL A 1005 46.06 8.18 -3.89
C VAL A 1005 45.28 7.67 -2.68
N TRP A 1006 45.83 7.82 -1.47
CA TRP A 1006 45.22 7.26 -0.25
C TRP A 1006 44.67 8.31 0.73
N GLY A 1007 44.93 9.59 0.51
CA GLY A 1007 44.45 10.68 1.37
C GLY A 1007 45.07 10.69 2.78
N TRP A 1008 46.12 9.91 3.02
CA TRP A 1008 46.70 9.78 4.35
C TRP A 1008 47.57 10.98 4.76
N ASN A 1009 47.55 11.31 6.05
CA ASN A 1009 48.34 12.37 6.67
C ASN A 1009 48.90 11.94 8.03
N THR A 1010 49.59 12.84 8.71
CA THR A 1010 50.24 12.56 10.00
C THR A 1010 49.26 12.24 11.13
N LYS A 1011 47.95 12.49 10.96
CA LYS A 1011 46.88 12.15 11.89
C LYS A 1011 46.13 10.87 11.51
N THR A 1012 46.43 10.23 10.37
CA THR A 1012 45.71 9.03 9.91
C THR A 1012 45.73 7.92 10.95
N GLY A 1013 46.88 7.63 11.56
CA GLY A 1013 46.97 6.61 12.61
C GLY A 1013 46.14 6.97 13.85
N ALA A 1014 46.17 8.23 14.28
CA ALA A 1014 45.36 8.71 15.41
C ALA A 1014 43.86 8.52 15.12
N ARG A 1015 43.41 8.88 13.92
CA ARG A 1015 42.03 8.70 13.48
C ARG A 1015 41.61 7.23 13.42
N ILE A 1016 42.51 6.32 13.04
CA ILE A 1016 42.23 4.87 13.06
C ILE A 1016 42.04 4.40 14.51
N VAL A 1017 42.91 4.83 15.43
CA VAL A 1017 42.82 4.51 16.87
C VAL A 1017 41.58 5.13 17.54
N GLU A 1018 41.11 6.27 17.02
CA GLU A 1018 39.86 6.94 17.38
C GLU A 1018 38.63 6.36 16.65
N ASN A 1019 38.76 5.19 16.02
CA ASN A 1019 37.69 4.46 15.34
C ASN A 1019 37.04 5.22 14.16
N SER A 1020 37.81 6.03 13.41
CA SER A 1020 37.29 6.71 12.21
C SER A 1020 37.05 5.70 11.07
N PRO A 1021 35.79 5.37 10.73
CA PRO A 1021 35.48 4.25 9.82
C PRO A 1021 36.14 4.38 8.45
N ASN A 1022 36.10 5.58 7.87
CA ASN A 1022 36.65 5.81 6.53
C ASN A 1022 38.18 5.67 6.50
N HIS A 1023 38.88 6.22 7.51
CA HIS A 1023 40.35 6.10 7.56
C HIS A 1023 40.77 4.64 7.80
N THR A 1024 40.02 3.93 8.63
CA THR A 1024 40.24 2.50 8.90
C THR A 1024 40.02 1.65 7.67
N ARG A 1025 38.92 1.84 6.94
CA ARG A 1025 38.64 1.11 5.68
C ARG A 1025 39.71 1.37 4.63
N THR A 1026 40.09 2.63 4.41
CA THR A 1026 41.14 2.97 3.44
C THR A 1026 42.48 2.33 3.81
N TYR A 1027 42.84 2.35 5.10
CA TYR A 1027 44.07 1.73 5.58
C TYR A 1027 44.03 0.20 5.44
N PHE A 1028 42.91 -0.43 5.79
CA PHE A 1028 42.70 -1.87 5.68
C PHE A 1028 42.78 -2.34 4.22
N ARG A 1029 42.19 -1.61 3.27
CA ARG A 1029 42.30 -1.93 1.83
C ARG A 1029 43.75 -1.96 1.36
N ALA A 1030 44.55 -0.96 1.75
CA ALA A 1030 45.96 -0.95 1.41
C ALA A 1030 46.74 -2.12 2.04
N LEU A 1031 46.35 -2.53 3.25
CA LEU A 1031 46.90 -3.70 3.91
C LEU A 1031 46.55 -5.01 3.17
N CYS A 1032 45.29 -5.17 2.71
CA CYS A 1032 44.87 -6.31 1.89
C CYS A 1032 45.63 -6.39 0.56
N SER A 1033 45.89 -5.25 -0.10
CA SER A 1033 46.72 -5.21 -1.31
C SER A 1033 48.15 -5.70 -1.04
N ILE A 1034 48.70 -5.41 0.14
CA ILE A 1034 50.03 -5.91 0.54
C ILE A 1034 49.96 -7.41 0.86
N ALA A 1035 48.91 -7.89 1.53
CA ALA A 1035 48.72 -9.32 1.80
C ALA A 1035 48.57 -10.15 0.51
N GLN A 1036 47.83 -9.63 -0.48
CA GLN A 1036 47.78 -10.23 -1.82
C GLN A 1036 49.16 -10.28 -2.47
N PHE A 1037 49.93 -9.21 -2.37
CA PHE A 1037 51.29 -9.18 -2.89
C PHE A 1037 52.19 -10.23 -2.19
N VAL A 1038 52.04 -10.42 -0.87
CA VAL A 1038 52.72 -11.51 -0.14
C VAL A 1038 52.32 -12.88 -0.69
N ASN A 1039 51.03 -13.15 -0.92
CA ASN A 1039 50.58 -14.42 -1.52
C ASN A 1039 51.14 -14.64 -2.94
N LYS A 1040 51.40 -13.59 -3.71
CA LYS A 1040 52.04 -13.71 -5.04
C LYS A 1040 53.52 -14.03 -4.94
N VAL A 1041 54.21 -13.44 -3.97
CA VAL A 1041 55.65 -13.67 -3.73
C VAL A 1041 55.86 -15.06 -3.14
N GLU A 1042 55.02 -15.44 -2.17
CA GLU A 1042 55.04 -16.71 -1.44
C GLU A 1042 53.66 -17.38 -1.53
N PRO A 1043 53.37 -18.19 -2.56
CA PRO A 1043 52.07 -18.85 -2.71
C PRO A 1043 51.66 -19.72 -1.51
N ASN A 1044 52.64 -20.27 -0.80
CA ASN A 1044 52.43 -21.06 0.42
C ASN A 1044 52.00 -20.22 1.62
N ALA A 1045 52.09 -18.88 1.56
CA ALA A 1045 51.61 -18.02 2.62
C ALA A 1045 50.10 -18.17 2.83
N ASN A 1046 49.35 -18.34 1.73
CA ASN A 1046 47.91 -18.57 1.72
C ASN A 1046 47.16 -17.68 2.74
N ILE A 1047 47.48 -16.39 2.75
CA ILE A 1047 46.87 -15.40 3.64
C ILE A 1047 45.41 -15.22 3.23
N ASP A 1048 44.50 -15.49 4.15
CA ASP A 1048 43.05 -15.32 3.98
C ASP A 1048 42.70 -13.83 4.11
N LEU A 1049 42.42 -13.19 2.97
CA LEU A 1049 42.12 -11.76 2.93
C LEU A 1049 40.82 -11.41 3.66
N GLU A 1050 39.89 -12.35 3.77
CA GLU A 1050 38.60 -12.12 4.43
C GLU A 1050 38.75 -12.10 5.94
N LYS A 1051 39.73 -12.85 6.47
CA LYS A 1051 40.05 -12.94 7.91
C LYS A 1051 41.18 -12.02 8.35
N LEU A 1052 41.74 -11.22 7.45
CA LEU A 1052 42.81 -10.27 7.78
C LEU A 1052 42.37 -9.21 8.82
N ASN A 1053 41.06 -9.09 9.08
CA ASN A 1053 40.51 -8.29 10.16
C ASN A 1053 40.65 -8.93 11.55
N GLU A 1054 40.97 -10.21 11.65
CA GLU A 1054 41.17 -10.96 12.89
C GLU A 1054 42.65 -10.96 13.31
N ALA A 1055 42.93 -11.05 14.62
CA ALA A 1055 44.29 -11.05 15.13
C ALA A 1055 45.13 -12.24 14.63
N ALA A 1056 44.54 -13.44 14.50
CA ALA A 1056 45.26 -14.64 14.10
C ALA A 1056 45.84 -14.53 12.68
N GLU A 1057 45.01 -14.14 11.70
CA GLU A 1057 45.44 -14.01 10.31
C GLU A 1057 46.37 -12.82 10.11
N MET A 1058 46.15 -11.72 10.85
CA MET A 1058 47.07 -10.57 10.86
C MET A 1058 48.47 -10.95 11.36
N GLU A 1059 48.54 -11.75 12.43
CA GLU A 1059 49.81 -12.25 12.97
C GLU A 1059 50.51 -13.14 11.94
N ARG A 1060 49.78 -14.06 11.31
CA ARG A 1060 50.28 -14.91 10.23
C ARG A 1060 50.83 -14.11 9.06
N PHE A 1061 50.12 -13.07 8.62
CA PHE A 1061 50.59 -12.13 7.60
C PHE A 1061 51.94 -11.50 7.98
N PHE A 1062 52.08 -11.02 9.21
CA PHE A 1062 53.35 -10.43 9.67
C PHE A 1062 54.49 -11.46 9.76
N ASP A 1063 54.18 -12.70 10.10
CA ASP A 1063 55.16 -13.78 10.20
C ASP A 1063 55.71 -14.16 8.83
N TRP A 1064 54.86 -14.21 7.80
CA TRP A 1064 55.31 -14.38 6.43
C TRP A 1064 56.16 -13.20 5.92
N VAL A 1065 55.77 -11.96 6.23
CA VAL A 1065 56.58 -10.79 5.84
C VAL A 1065 57.96 -10.83 6.50
N GLN A 1066 58.05 -11.16 7.80
CA GLN A 1066 59.31 -11.08 8.54
C GLN A 1066 60.17 -12.34 8.39
N LEU A 1067 59.56 -13.51 8.55
CA LEU A 1067 60.24 -14.78 8.72
C LEU A 1067 60.10 -15.70 7.51
N GLY A 1068 59.08 -15.48 6.67
CA GLY A 1068 58.79 -16.36 5.53
C GLY A 1068 58.21 -17.71 5.96
N MET A 1069 57.57 -17.75 7.12
CA MET A 1069 56.93 -18.95 7.66
C MET A 1069 55.77 -18.58 8.57
N ASP A 1070 54.82 -19.50 8.70
CA ASP A 1070 53.70 -19.39 9.61
C ASP A 1070 54.10 -19.88 11.02
N ILE A 1071 53.74 -19.12 12.05
CA ILE A 1071 53.90 -19.53 13.44
C ILE A 1071 52.51 -19.61 14.04
N PRO A 1072 52.12 -20.75 14.64
CA PRO A 1072 50.80 -20.90 15.23
C PRO A 1072 50.49 -19.78 16.21
N TYR A 1073 49.30 -19.20 16.07
CA TYR A 1073 48.87 -18.07 16.87
C TYR A 1073 48.91 -18.42 18.36
N PHE A 1074 49.55 -17.56 19.16
CA PHE A 1074 49.73 -17.77 20.59
C PHE A 1074 48.43 -17.44 21.34
N THR A 1075 47.49 -18.37 21.30
CA THR A 1075 46.18 -18.24 21.96
C THR A 1075 46.32 -18.16 23.48
N PRO A 1076 45.33 -17.62 24.20
CA PRO A 1076 45.34 -17.63 25.67
C PRO A 1076 45.48 -19.04 26.27
N ALA A 1077 44.96 -20.08 25.60
CA ALA A 1077 45.08 -21.47 26.03
C ALA A 1077 46.52 -21.99 25.87
N VAL A 1078 47.15 -21.72 24.72
CA VAL A 1078 48.58 -22.03 24.51
C VAL A 1078 49.44 -21.24 25.49
N GLU A 1079 49.10 -19.99 25.78
CA GLU A 1079 49.79 -19.18 26.78
C GLU A 1079 49.73 -19.78 28.18
N ALA A 1080 48.55 -20.25 28.61
CA ALA A 1080 48.38 -20.90 29.90
C ALA A 1080 49.24 -22.17 30.00
N ALA A 1081 49.16 -23.05 29.00
CA ALA A 1081 49.97 -24.27 28.94
C ALA A 1081 51.48 -23.98 28.90
N PHE A 1082 51.88 -22.95 28.14
CA PHE A 1082 53.29 -22.54 28.02
C PHE A 1082 53.89 -22.02 29.34
N ARG A 1083 53.04 -21.57 30.26
CA ARG A 1083 53.42 -20.96 31.55
C ARG A 1083 53.32 -21.87 32.76
N GLU A 1084 52.90 -23.12 32.59
CA GLU A 1084 52.76 -24.06 33.70
C GLU A 1084 54.05 -24.09 34.55
N PRO A 1085 54.01 -23.82 35.86
CA PRO A 1085 55.21 -23.55 36.66
C PRO A 1085 56.19 -24.73 36.76
N GLU A 1086 55.69 -25.96 36.71
CA GLU A 1086 56.49 -27.18 36.91
C GLU A 1086 56.77 -27.89 35.59
N ASP A 1087 55.77 -28.00 34.71
CA ASP A 1087 55.85 -28.78 33.47
C ASP A 1087 55.75 -27.93 32.19
N GLY A 1088 55.55 -26.62 32.31
CA GLY A 1088 55.44 -25.72 31.17
C GLY A 1088 56.77 -25.54 30.43
N ALA A 1089 56.68 -25.28 29.12
CA ALA A 1089 57.85 -25.14 28.25
C ALA A 1089 58.87 -24.09 28.74
N LEU A 1090 58.42 -23.04 29.44
CA LEU A 1090 59.31 -22.05 30.06
C LEU A 1090 60.15 -22.63 31.21
N ALA A 1091 59.57 -23.46 32.07
CA ALA A 1091 60.27 -24.11 33.18
C ALA A 1091 61.32 -25.10 32.65
N VAL A 1092 60.94 -25.90 31.64
CA VAL A 1092 61.83 -26.86 30.97
C VAL A 1092 63.00 -26.16 30.28
N LEU A 1093 62.74 -25.10 29.50
CA LEU A 1093 63.79 -24.33 28.82
C LEU A 1093 64.76 -23.67 29.80
N ALA A 1094 64.26 -23.13 30.91
CA ALA A 1094 65.11 -22.51 31.93
C ALA A 1094 66.04 -23.53 32.60
N GLY A 1095 65.56 -24.75 32.86
CA GLY A 1095 66.37 -25.85 33.42
C GLY A 1095 67.46 -26.35 32.47
N ARG A 1096 67.17 -26.43 31.17
CA ARG A 1096 68.09 -26.96 30.15
C ARG A 1096 69.08 -25.93 29.60
N ALA A 1097 68.74 -24.65 29.55
CA ALA A 1097 69.59 -23.60 28.97
C ALA A 1097 71.02 -23.56 29.57
N LYS A 1098 71.14 -23.78 30.89
CA LYS A 1098 72.44 -23.84 31.57
C LYS A 1098 73.17 -25.16 31.34
N LYS A 1099 72.44 -26.29 31.40
CA LYS A 1099 73.00 -27.65 31.35
C LYS A 1099 73.46 -28.06 29.95
N ASP A 1100 72.66 -27.77 28.94
CA ASP A 1100 72.83 -28.31 27.58
C ASP A 1100 73.49 -27.31 26.62
N PHE A 1101 73.33 -26.01 26.87
CA PHE A 1101 73.79 -24.95 25.96
C PHE A 1101 74.87 -24.03 26.54
N GLY A 1102 75.30 -24.28 27.78
CA GLY A 1102 76.33 -23.47 28.45
C GLY A 1102 75.90 -22.02 28.74
N VAL A 1103 74.62 -21.70 28.61
CA VAL A 1103 74.08 -20.36 28.85
C VAL A 1103 73.89 -20.16 30.36
N THR A 1104 75.00 -19.90 31.07
CA THR A 1104 75.02 -19.64 32.52
C THR A 1104 74.20 -18.42 32.94
N ALA A 1105 73.89 -17.56 31.97
CA ALA A 1105 73.21 -16.30 32.13
C ALA A 1105 71.85 -16.25 31.39
N TYR A 1106 71.10 -17.37 31.31
CA TYR A 1106 69.73 -17.36 30.76
C TYR A 1106 68.81 -16.35 31.50
N MET A 1107 69.13 -16.09 32.77
CA MET A 1107 68.46 -15.10 33.63
C MET A 1107 69.06 -13.68 33.53
N SER A 1108 70.04 -13.44 32.65
CA SER A 1108 70.60 -12.10 32.37
C SER A 1108 69.86 -11.40 31.24
N ASP A 1109 70.12 -10.10 31.07
CA ASP A 1109 69.57 -9.32 29.98
C ASP A 1109 69.72 -10.04 28.62
N TYR A 1110 68.58 -10.23 27.94
CA TYR A 1110 68.46 -10.93 26.66
C TYR A 1110 68.80 -12.44 26.68
N GLY A 1111 68.74 -13.11 27.82
CA GLY A 1111 69.06 -14.54 27.96
C GLY A 1111 68.36 -15.47 26.95
N PRO A 1112 67.02 -15.44 26.81
CA PRO A 1112 66.30 -16.25 25.82
C PRO A 1112 66.74 -15.97 24.37
N LYS A 1113 66.95 -14.70 24.01
CA LYS A 1113 67.48 -14.31 22.70
C LYS A 1113 68.85 -14.94 22.43
N LYS A 1114 69.78 -14.82 23.39
CA LYS A 1114 71.14 -15.36 23.24
C LYS A 1114 71.09 -16.87 23.02
N LEU A 1115 70.22 -17.58 23.73
CA LEU A 1115 69.99 -19.01 23.54
C LEU A 1115 69.54 -19.33 22.12
N PHE A 1116 68.46 -18.70 21.63
CA PHE A 1116 67.93 -19.00 20.29
C PHE A 1116 68.87 -18.58 19.15
N VAL A 1117 69.54 -17.43 19.28
CA VAL A 1117 70.53 -16.98 18.28
C VAL A 1117 71.71 -17.96 18.22
N GLU A 1118 72.19 -18.44 19.37
CA GLU A 1118 73.27 -19.42 19.43
C GLU A 1118 72.83 -20.77 18.86
N LEU A 1119 71.59 -21.20 19.15
CA LEU A 1119 71.01 -22.41 18.58
C LEU A 1119 70.94 -22.30 17.05
N LEU A 1120 70.35 -21.23 16.51
CA LEU A 1120 70.26 -21.02 15.06
C LEU A 1120 71.64 -20.85 14.41
N ARG A 1121 72.61 -20.20 15.09
CA ARG A 1121 73.99 -20.07 14.60
C ARG A 1121 74.63 -21.45 14.43
N ARG A 1122 74.53 -22.30 15.45
CA ARG A 1122 75.05 -23.68 15.37
C ARG A 1122 74.35 -24.49 14.28
N LEU A 1123 73.06 -24.29 14.06
CA LEU A 1123 72.37 -24.92 12.94
C LEU A 1123 72.92 -24.41 11.60
N SER A 1124 73.16 -23.09 11.48
CA SER A 1124 73.64 -22.49 10.22
C SER A 1124 75.07 -22.88 9.85
N GLU A 1125 75.89 -23.24 10.85
CA GLU A 1125 77.27 -23.71 10.63
C GLU A 1125 77.32 -25.16 10.15
N ASN A 1126 76.26 -25.93 10.41
CA ASN A 1126 76.25 -27.37 10.14
C ASN A 1126 75.29 -27.76 9.00
N TYR A 1127 74.39 -26.87 8.57
CA TYR A 1127 73.32 -27.20 7.62
C TYR A 1127 72.94 -26.03 6.70
N GLU A 1128 72.80 -26.31 5.41
CA GLU A 1128 72.25 -25.37 4.41
C GLU A 1128 70.72 -25.50 4.37
N VAL A 1129 70.02 -24.69 5.17
CA VAL A 1129 68.55 -24.58 5.14
C VAL A 1129 68.18 -23.19 4.64
N THR A 1130 67.36 -23.11 3.58
CA THR A 1130 67.02 -21.86 2.88
C THR A 1130 66.50 -20.76 3.80
N ASP A 1131 65.69 -21.12 4.80
CA ASP A 1131 65.05 -20.15 5.71
C ASP A 1131 65.90 -19.77 6.93
N LEU A 1132 66.99 -20.51 7.18
CA LEU A 1132 67.81 -20.39 8.38
C LEU A 1132 68.61 -19.07 8.45
N PRO A 1133 69.22 -18.56 7.36
CA PRO A 1133 69.82 -17.22 7.36
C PRO A 1133 68.81 -16.12 7.67
N ARG A 1134 67.58 -16.22 7.14
CA ARG A 1134 66.50 -15.25 7.36
C ARG A 1134 66.05 -15.24 8.83
N ALA A 1135 65.78 -16.41 9.39
CA ALA A 1135 65.44 -16.56 10.80
C ALA A 1135 66.55 -16.06 11.74
N LEU A 1136 67.82 -16.34 11.43
CA LEU A 1136 68.97 -15.91 12.22
C LEU A 1136 69.14 -14.38 12.22
N VAL A 1137 68.99 -13.72 11.05
CA VAL A 1137 69.02 -12.26 10.94
C VAL A 1137 67.87 -11.64 11.73
N ALA A 1138 66.66 -12.19 11.61
CA ALA A 1138 65.50 -11.71 12.33
C ALA A 1138 65.68 -11.83 13.85
N MET A 1139 66.11 -12.99 14.36
CA MET A 1139 66.31 -13.22 15.80
C MET A 1139 67.43 -12.37 16.40
N ARG A 1140 68.47 -12.02 15.63
CA ARG A 1140 69.55 -11.11 16.07
C ARG A 1140 69.07 -9.68 16.29
N SER A 1141 68.03 -9.25 15.60
CA SER A 1141 67.54 -7.87 15.68
C SER A 1141 66.63 -7.66 16.90
N ASN A 1142 67.11 -6.90 17.90
CA ASN A 1142 66.29 -6.49 19.05
C ASN A 1142 65.04 -5.74 18.60
N LYS A 1143 65.16 -4.94 17.54
CA LYS A 1143 64.07 -4.11 17.04
C LYS A 1143 63.04 -4.93 16.29
N MET A 1144 63.47 -5.83 15.41
CA MET A 1144 62.57 -6.64 14.56
C MET A 1144 61.81 -7.68 15.38
N TRP A 1145 62.47 -8.30 16.36
CA TRP A 1145 61.87 -9.32 17.21
C TRP A 1145 61.31 -8.76 18.52
N GLY A 1146 61.49 -7.46 18.75
CA GLY A 1146 61.03 -6.78 19.95
C GLY A 1146 61.69 -7.25 21.24
N TRP A 1147 62.87 -7.87 21.23
CA TRP A 1147 63.54 -8.36 22.44
C TRP A 1147 63.80 -7.22 23.44
N THR A 1148 63.57 -7.49 24.73
CA THR A 1148 63.87 -6.58 25.84
C THR A 1148 64.85 -7.24 26.81
N ALA A 1149 65.63 -6.41 27.51
CA ALA A 1149 66.51 -6.87 28.59
C ALA A 1149 65.72 -7.65 29.67
N SER A 1150 64.48 -7.23 29.94
CA SER A 1150 63.60 -7.84 30.95
C SER A 1150 63.00 -9.20 30.56
N ASP A 1151 63.08 -9.66 29.31
CA ASP A 1151 62.41 -10.92 28.90
C ASP A 1151 62.89 -12.13 29.71
N ALA A 1152 64.15 -12.13 30.12
CA ALA A 1152 64.72 -13.14 31.02
C ALA A 1152 64.17 -13.05 32.46
N GLN A 1153 64.00 -11.83 32.98
CA GLN A 1153 63.46 -11.62 34.33
C GLN A 1153 61.94 -11.86 34.40
N VAL A 1154 61.23 -11.59 33.31
CA VAL A 1154 59.79 -11.83 33.19
C VAL A 1154 59.49 -13.32 33.05
N ALA A 1155 60.30 -14.08 32.30
CA ALA A 1155 60.22 -15.55 32.26
C ALA A 1155 60.36 -16.18 33.65
N LYS A 1156 61.13 -15.55 34.56
CA LYS A 1156 61.30 -16.00 35.95
C LYS A 1156 60.11 -15.68 36.87
N ARG A 1157 59.34 -14.61 36.59
CA ARG A 1157 58.25 -14.16 37.48
C ARG A 1157 56.84 -14.52 36.97
N GLY A 1158 56.69 -14.86 35.69
CA GLY A 1158 55.39 -15.25 35.09
C GLY A 1158 54.42 -14.09 34.78
N ILE A 1159 54.86 -12.82 34.84
CA ILE A 1159 53.93 -11.69 35.05
C ILE A 1159 53.49 -10.92 33.79
N THR A 1160 54.06 -11.08 32.57
CA THR A 1160 53.55 -10.30 31.40
C THR A 1160 53.35 -11.09 30.10
N ARG A 1161 52.15 -10.93 29.51
CA ARG A 1161 51.68 -11.57 28.26
C ARG A 1161 52.69 -11.49 27.10
N GLY A 1162 53.30 -10.32 26.90
CA GLY A 1162 54.16 -10.06 25.76
C GLY A 1162 55.53 -10.78 25.74
N SER A 1163 56.10 -11.15 26.89
CA SER A 1163 57.40 -11.87 26.91
C SER A 1163 57.23 -13.36 26.64
N SER A 1164 56.15 -13.98 27.11
CA SER A 1164 55.84 -15.39 26.83
C SER A 1164 55.59 -15.63 25.34
N LYS A 1165 54.83 -14.75 24.67
CA LYS A 1165 54.58 -14.81 23.22
C LYS A 1165 55.89 -14.78 22.42
N ARG A 1166 56.84 -13.91 22.79
CA ARG A 1166 58.16 -13.84 22.14
C ARG A 1166 58.97 -15.12 22.37
N ILE A 1167 59.07 -15.62 23.59
CA ILE A 1167 59.86 -16.83 23.86
C ILE A 1167 59.24 -18.05 23.14
N TYR A 1168 57.91 -18.18 23.14
CA TYR A 1168 57.18 -19.21 22.40
C TYR A 1168 57.49 -19.18 20.91
N ARG A 1169 57.37 -18.01 20.28
CA ARG A 1169 57.68 -17.85 18.85
C ARG A 1169 59.14 -18.20 18.53
N GLY A 1170 60.08 -17.92 19.44
CA GLY A 1170 61.50 -18.18 19.25
C GLY A 1170 61.81 -19.67 19.35
N LEU A 1171 61.13 -20.33 20.28
CA LEU A 1171 61.12 -21.78 20.42
C LEU A 1171 60.54 -22.45 19.18
N TYR A 1172 59.38 -22.00 18.72
CA TYR A 1172 58.68 -22.57 17.57
C TYR A 1172 59.53 -22.47 16.29
N VAL A 1173 60.08 -21.30 15.97
CA VAL A 1173 60.96 -21.13 14.80
C VAL A 1173 62.16 -22.08 14.87
N SER A 1174 62.76 -22.19 16.06
CA SER A 1174 63.90 -23.09 16.26
C SER A 1174 63.51 -24.55 16.05
N ALA A 1175 62.37 -24.98 16.60
CA ALA A 1175 61.85 -26.33 16.47
C ALA A 1175 61.42 -26.66 15.03
N TYR A 1176 60.76 -25.72 14.34
CA TYR A 1176 60.36 -25.85 12.94
C TYR A 1176 61.56 -26.08 12.03
N LEU A 1177 62.62 -25.27 12.20
CA LEU A 1177 63.87 -25.41 11.43
C LEU A 1177 64.59 -26.72 11.75
N LEU A 1178 64.59 -27.16 13.02
CA LEU A 1178 65.11 -28.48 13.41
C LEU A 1178 64.32 -29.63 12.77
N ASN A 1179 62.99 -29.51 12.68
CA ASN A 1179 62.14 -30.54 12.08
C ASN A 1179 62.32 -30.61 10.55
N GLN A 1180 62.47 -29.48 9.88
CA GLN A 1180 62.86 -29.42 8.45
C GLN A 1180 64.18 -30.14 8.17
N MET A 1181 65.07 -30.19 9.16
CA MET A 1181 66.34 -30.90 9.08
C MET A 1181 66.23 -32.39 9.46
N LYS A 1182 65.12 -32.83 10.07
CA LYS A 1182 64.92 -34.22 10.53
C LYS A 1182 65.12 -35.27 9.42
N PRO A 1183 64.72 -35.06 8.15
CA PRO A 1183 65.03 -35.99 7.07
C PRO A 1183 66.53 -36.05 6.72
N LEU A 1184 67.25 -34.93 6.85
CA LEU A 1184 68.69 -34.83 6.60
C LEU A 1184 69.49 -35.47 7.75
N VAL A 1185 69.07 -35.21 8.98
CA VAL A 1185 69.61 -35.80 10.21
C VAL A 1185 69.32 -37.29 10.25
N ASN A 1186 68.11 -37.74 9.90
CA ASN A 1186 67.76 -39.16 9.82
C ASN A 1186 68.58 -39.92 8.76
N ARG A 1187 68.95 -39.26 7.66
CA ARG A 1187 69.87 -39.81 6.64
C ARG A 1187 71.32 -39.88 7.13
N LEU A 1188 71.77 -38.93 7.95
CA LEU A 1188 73.12 -38.91 8.52
C LEU A 1188 73.25 -39.81 9.77
N SER A 1189 72.19 -39.96 10.56
CA SER A 1189 72.14 -40.87 11.73
C SER A 1189 72.10 -42.34 11.36
N ALA A 1190 71.89 -42.67 10.08
CA ALA A 1190 72.11 -44.03 9.56
C ALA A 1190 73.59 -44.35 9.35
N ILE A 1191 74.50 -43.37 9.47
CA ILE A 1191 75.91 -43.54 9.10
C ILE A 1191 76.85 -43.59 10.31
N GLU A 1192 76.58 -43.00 11.48
CA GLU A 1192 77.46 -43.21 12.65
C GLU A 1192 76.80 -42.82 14.00
N GLU A 1193 76.95 -43.69 14.99
CA GLU A 1193 76.57 -43.45 16.39
C GLU A 1193 77.27 -42.22 16.99
N ALA A 1194 76.54 -41.13 17.27
CA ALA A 1194 77.04 -40.07 18.18
C ALA A 1194 75.89 -39.43 18.99
N GLN A 1195 75.82 -39.88 20.24
CA GLN A 1195 74.72 -39.79 21.22
C GLN A 1195 74.43 -38.39 21.84
N GLN A 1196 74.77 -37.26 21.21
CA GLN A 1196 74.50 -35.92 21.78
C GLN A 1196 73.34 -35.17 21.11
N THR A 1197 73.14 -35.30 19.79
CA THR A 1197 72.12 -34.53 19.06
C THR A 1197 70.69 -35.08 19.29
N ASN A 1198 70.54 -36.39 19.47
CA ASN A 1198 69.24 -37.03 19.75
C ASN A 1198 68.63 -36.62 21.11
N ARG A 1199 69.44 -36.32 22.14
CA ARG A 1199 68.95 -35.82 23.43
C ARG A 1199 68.46 -34.38 23.38
N MET A 1200 68.95 -33.62 22.41
CA MET A 1200 68.56 -32.23 22.17
C MET A 1200 67.28 -32.17 21.34
N LEU A 1201 67.15 -33.03 20.32
CA LEU A 1201 65.95 -33.14 19.48
C LEU A 1201 64.74 -33.76 20.21
N ASN A 1202 64.92 -34.83 20.99
CA ASN A 1202 63.82 -35.44 21.75
C ASN A 1202 63.24 -34.47 22.79
N ALA A 1203 64.09 -33.64 23.40
CA ALA A 1203 63.65 -32.67 24.40
C ALA A 1203 62.87 -31.47 23.84
N PHE A 1204 63.06 -31.15 22.56
CA PHE A 1204 62.28 -30.13 21.87
C PHE A 1204 61.04 -30.73 21.20
N ALA A 1205 61.09 -32.01 20.81
CA ALA A 1205 59.94 -32.76 20.30
C ALA A 1205 58.87 -32.96 21.38
N ASP A 1206 59.27 -33.21 22.63
CA ASP A 1206 58.35 -33.33 23.77
C ASP A 1206 57.69 -31.98 24.18
N LEU A 1207 58.13 -30.85 23.61
CA LEU A 1207 57.62 -29.50 23.90
C LEU A 1207 56.64 -28.98 22.83
N LEU A 1208 56.39 -29.74 21.77
CA LEU A 1208 55.40 -29.39 20.75
C LEU A 1208 54.09 -30.10 21.08
N PRO A 1209 52.93 -29.41 21.14
CA PRO A 1209 51.64 -30.08 21.24
C PRO A 1209 51.42 -30.95 19.99
N ASP A 1210 50.81 -32.13 20.18
CA ASP A 1210 50.48 -33.14 19.13
C ASP A 1210 49.44 -32.67 18.07
N SER A 1211 49.29 -31.36 17.87
CA SER A 1211 48.35 -30.75 16.92
C SER A 1211 49.03 -30.22 15.67
#